data_AF-A0A6C0C174-F1
#
_entry.id   AF-A0A6C0C174-F1
#
_cell.length_a   1.000
_cell.length_b   1.000
_cell.length_c   1.000
_cell.angle_alpha   90.00
_cell.angle_beta   90.00
_cell.angle_gamma   90.00
#
_symmetry.space_group_name_H-M   'P 1'
#
loop_
_entity.id
_entity.type
_entity.pdbx_description
1 polymer ?
#
loop_
_entity_poly.entity_id
_entity_poly.type
_entity_poly.pdbx_seq_one_letter_code
_entity_poly.pdbx_strand_id
1 'polypeptide(L)'
;MSKDSFIENLENLILEQQDIQYKAKCIQKKQNFTKMEKQYKFDNEAFDGSQLLNVQPFSSPKGEALINKIKMLDDADMKKHGKLFKHFIFSHVKSSAHGAKMLASLMTANGYNCGFSSSKMSVKNKKGEDIVKYGPLVFKNASTLEQTKGGNFYLLCSTTVYDQKISVSARKNMLARFNDRDNNVQGSQIRFMIMDSGFKEGIDLFDVKYVHIFEPSTFYSEQKQIIGRATRTCGQKGLEFHPINGWPLDVFIYDLEIPEQLQGYFKGHTNMSSLILDSMNLNYKLNTFQEELETICIDSAVDKELNRNIHDFSIMKGGSKHQAFQTSIMKKYGHFTWDPVKMENHCENMPDNKYIDLNPTQKFIKSYFTPYSEQKGLILHHSVGTGKTCTAIAAASSSFEMENYTILWVTRTTLKNDMWKNVFDKSCHAPIMEMLQKDDFVMPAEEKKRMKLLSKSWKIKPMSYKQFSNLLLEKNAFYTSLVNINGKTDPLRKTLLIIDEAHKLFGGSDLSTLEKPDTSILHKKIMHSYSVSGTDSVKLLMMSATPIVENPLEMIELVNLCKLPSQQLPIVYPKFEPLFLNTNGNFTTQGKQKFIHHITGHISYLNREKDARQFAQPKVKVNYVPLVKNMEKIKQFDKIFNRDDILESIANIEQEIQNENSKFTDELMEANKHMFSHLHDKCTDLDSKQLKKQCKGIVKRNIKSLLSEIKRKQNEIKKNIENLKDKIKFSKEMKKDIFLQIKTNLEFDEDEFILFKNSPYYSIRQKCGKKGKIMSDLKEQLKSHPKIIEYERRINKYNMNIEDLRVRLEYKIIAHKENVKKIKNMLKEDFNDLEKNVLKTNIKQQQQLNKNLIKINKKDTRKEVKHLLEKRRKTLKKIKMFTADKKRYFKHKLKQQNTKKAELLNKERQLRKTLRKQGAYQDEFSNEFIRTLLEKYERGIDRELRTLG
;
A
#
# COMPACT_ATOMS: atom_id res chain seq x y z
N MET A 1 -27.27 -2.87 16.70
CA MET A 1 -27.61 -1.44 16.67
C MET A 1 -29.12 -1.30 16.64
N SER A 2 -29.70 -0.55 17.58
CA SER A 2 -31.12 -0.24 17.62
C SER A 2 -31.51 0.67 16.44
N LYS A 3 -32.79 0.69 16.09
CA LYS A 3 -33.36 1.48 14.99
C LYS A 3 -33.13 2.99 15.18
N ASP A 4 -33.03 3.43 16.43
CA ASP A 4 -32.86 4.82 16.82
C ASP A 4 -31.39 5.25 16.79
N SER A 5 -30.46 4.38 17.20
CA SER A 5 -29.00 4.59 17.05
C SER A 5 -28.55 4.76 15.58
N PHE A 6 -29.22 4.09 14.64
CA PHE A 6 -28.94 4.25 13.20
C PHE A 6 -29.45 5.58 12.64
N ILE A 7 -30.56 6.09 13.18
CA ILE A 7 -31.17 7.37 12.75
C ILE A 7 -30.38 8.54 13.33
N GLU A 8 -29.95 8.44 14.58
CA GLU A 8 -29.14 9.44 15.27
C GLU A 8 -27.74 9.56 14.66
N ASN A 9 -27.10 8.44 14.32
CA ASN A 9 -25.84 8.44 13.57
C ASN A 9 -25.97 9.02 12.16
N LEU A 10 -27.12 8.86 11.48
CA LEU A 10 -27.35 9.44 10.15
C LEU A 10 -27.64 10.94 10.21
N GLU A 11 -28.35 11.40 11.26
CA GLU A 11 -28.64 12.81 11.49
C GLU A 11 -27.36 13.59 11.84
N ASN A 12 -26.42 12.99 12.57
CA ASN A 12 -25.09 13.54 12.83
C ASN A 12 -24.17 13.53 11.58
N LEU A 13 -24.23 12.49 10.73
CA LEU A 13 -23.41 12.37 9.52
C LEU A 13 -23.84 13.29 8.36
N ILE A 14 -25.10 13.75 8.33
CA ILE A 14 -25.57 14.72 7.33
C ILE A 14 -25.06 16.14 7.64
N LEU A 15 -24.66 16.39 8.90
CA LEU A 15 -24.08 17.65 9.36
C LEU A 15 -22.55 17.70 9.17
N GLU A 16 -21.88 16.54 9.08
CA GLU A 16 -20.46 16.46 8.72
C GLU A 16 -20.22 16.44 7.21
N GLN A 17 -19.08 16.98 6.82
CA GLN A 17 -18.68 17.43 5.49
C GLN A 17 -18.98 16.44 4.33
N GLN A 18 -19.28 16.99 3.14
CA GLN A 18 -19.32 16.26 1.86
C GLN A 18 -18.15 15.25 1.78
N ASP A 19 -18.40 13.94 1.72
CA ASP A 19 -17.32 12.94 1.69
C ASP A 19 -16.55 13.09 0.35
N ILE A 20 -15.40 13.77 0.40
CA ILE A 20 -14.55 14.01 -0.77
C ILE A 20 -13.76 12.72 -1.03
N GLN A 21 -14.09 12.04 -2.12
CA GLN A 21 -13.31 10.87 -2.53
C GLN A 21 -12.07 11.31 -3.32
N TYR A 22 -10.89 10.98 -2.81
CA TYR A 22 -9.63 11.27 -3.47
C TYR A 22 -9.20 10.15 -4.44
N LYS A 23 -8.46 10.51 -5.48
CA LYS A 23 -7.87 9.55 -6.44
C LYS A 23 -6.37 9.35 -6.20
N ALA A 24 -5.97 8.15 -5.77
CA ALA A 24 -4.57 7.77 -5.49
C ALA A 24 -3.57 8.21 -6.58
N LYS A 25 -3.79 7.79 -7.83
CA LYS A 25 -2.88 8.11 -8.97
C LYS A 25 -2.78 9.62 -9.26
N CYS A 26 -3.80 10.39 -8.91
CA CYS A 26 -3.76 11.85 -9.06
C CYS A 26 -2.87 12.45 -7.97
N ILE A 27 -3.08 12.05 -6.71
CA ILE A 27 -2.29 12.52 -5.57
C ILE A 27 -0.82 12.20 -5.81
N GLN A 28 -0.48 10.95 -6.18
CA GLN A 28 0.89 10.51 -6.49
C GLN A 28 1.63 11.41 -7.48
N LYS A 29 0.96 11.92 -8.51
CA LYS A 29 1.58 12.83 -9.48
C LYS A 29 1.69 14.25 -8.95
N LYS A 30 0.61 14.76 -8.34
CA LYS A 30 0.50 16.17 -7.92
C LYS A 30 1.24 16.49 -6.62
N GLN A 31 1.54 15.49 -5.78
CA GLN A 31 2.41 15.66 -4.62
C GLN A 31 3.87 15.96 -5.01
N ASN A 32 4.28 15.49 -6.19
CA ASN A 32 5.65 15.62 -6.68
C ASN A 32 5.84 16.94 -7.43
N PHE A 33 5.03 17.16 -8.47
CA PHE A 33 5.04 18.38 -9.29
C PHE A 33 3.62 18.66 -9.81
N THR A 34 3.14 19.87 -9.60
CA THR A 34 1.74 20.25 -9.87
C THR A 34 1.47 20.77 -11.28
N LYS A 35 2.38 21.56 -11.84
CA LYS A 35 2.30 22.16 -13.18
C LYS A 35 3.46 21.68 -14.05
N MET A 36 3.18 21.52 -15.34
CA MET A 36 4.12 20.98 -16.31
C MET A 36 4.07 21.80 -17.59
N GLU A 37 5.18 22.42 -17.94
CA GLU A 37 5.35 23.19 -19.15
C GLU A 37 6.57 22.69 -19.92
N LYS A 38 6.65 23.04 -21.21
CA LYS A 38 7.80 22.65 -22.04
C LYS A 38 9.09 23.25 -21.50
N GLN A 39 9.05 24.50 -21.00
CA GLN A 39 10.21 25.17 -20.43
C GLN A 39 10.77 24.54 -19.14
N TYR A 40 10.03 23.64 -18.49
CA TYR A 40 10.51 22.95 -17.28
C TYR A 40 11.21 21.62 -17.59
N LYS A 41 11.32 21.21 -18.86
CA LYS A 41 11.86 19.91 -19.25
C LYS A 41 13.26 20.05 -19.84
N PHE A 42 14.29 19.53 -19.17
CA PHE A 42 15.68 19.64 -19.63
C PHE A 42 15.94 18.97 -21.00
N ASP A 43 15.07 18.04 -21.40
CA ASP A 43 15.13 17.37 -22.69
C ASP A 43 14.27 18.03 -23.77
N ASN A 44 13.82 19.27 -23.51
CA ASN A 44 13.11 20.11 -24.45
C ASN A 44 13.95 21.34 -24.83
N GLU A 45 13.76 21.85 -26.04
CA GLU A 45 14.51 23.01 -26.53
C GLU A 45 14.20 24.30 -25.77
N ALA A 46 12.97 24.44 -25.28
CA ALA A 46 12.50 25.62 -24.56
C ALA A 46 12.91 25.63 -23.09
N PHE A 47 13.76 24.70 -22.66
CA PHE A 47 14.15 24.55 -21.25
C PHE A 47 14.76 25.84 -20.69
N ASP A 48 14.19 26.31 -19.59
CA ASP A 48 14.67 27.47 -18.83
C ASP A 48 14.75 27.07 -17.35
N GLY A 49 15.99 26.93 -16.87
CA GLY A 49 16.27 26.56 -15.48
C GLY A 49 15.81 27.62 -14.49
N SER A 50 15.95 28.91 -14.84
CA SER A 50 15.57 30.03 -13.96
C SER A 50 14.07 30.08 -13.76
N GLN A 51 13.30 29.90 -14.84
CA GLN A 51 11.83 29.81 -14.72
C GLN A 51 11.40 28.61 -13.87
N LEU A 52 12.06 27.46 -14.02
CA LEU A 52 11.79 26.29 -13.18
C LEU A 52 12.07 26.59 -11.70
N LEU A 53 13.21 27.19 -11.38
CA LEU A 53 13.57 27.54 -9.99
C LEU A 53 12.58 28.54 -9.37
N ASN A 54 12.07 29.51 -10.14
CA ASN A 54 11.10 30.48 -9.65
C ASN A 54 9.76 29.82 -9.25
N VAL A 55 9.29 28.82 -10.00
CA VAL A 55 8.02 28.13 -9.72
C VAL A 55 8.16 26.94 -8.77
N GLN A 56 9.37 26.39 -8.60
CA GLN A 56 9.61 25.15 -7.88
C GLN A 56 9.24 25.20 -6.38
N PRO A 57 9.51 26.28 -5.61
CA PRO A 57 9.10 26.36 -4.21
C PRO A 57 7.59 26.18 -3.99
N PHE A 58 6.79 26.61 -4.97
CA PHE A 58 5.33 26.52 -4.93
C PHE A 58 4.83 25.22 -5.54
N SER A 59 5.45 24.75 -6.63
CA SER A 59 4.96 23.61 -7.41
C SER A 59 5.55 22.25 -7.01
N SER A 60 6.71 22.25 -6.33
CA SER A 60 7.39 21.07 -5.79
C SER A 60 8.21 21.39 -4.53
N PRO A 61 7.54 21.55 -3.37
CA PRO A 61 8.23 21.73 -2.09
C PRO A 61 9.22 20.58 -1.78
N LYS A 62 8.87 19.35 -2.18
CA LYS A 62 9.75 18.17 -2.04
C LYS A 62 11.01 18.28 -2.90
N GLY A 63 10.90 18.84 -4.11
CA GLY A 63 12.04 19.09 -4.98
C GLY A 63 13.07 19.99 -4.30
N GLU A 64 12.59 21.07 -3.68
CA GLU A 64 13.43 21.96 -2.88
C GLU A 64 14.11 21.23 -1.72
N ALA A 65 13.31 20.49 -0.95
CA ALA A 65 13.80 19.75 0.21
C ALA A 65 14.85 18.71 -0.18
N LEU A 66 14.71 18.07 -1.34
CA LEU A 66 15.69 17.16 -1.90
C LEU A 66 17.02 17.87 -2.20
N ILE A 67 16.99 18.97 -2.95
CA ILE A 67 18.20 19.73 -3.31
C ILE A 67 18.88 20.31 -2.07
N ASN A 68 18.12 20.89 -1.14
CA ASN A 68 18.66 21.43 0.11
C ASN A 68 19.26 20.32 0.98
N LYS A 69 18.63 19.14 1.00
CA LYS A 69 19.17 17.98 1.72
C LYS A 69 20.48 17.51 1.11
N ILE A 70 20.60 17.49 -0.22
CA ILE A 70 21.87 17.16 -0.91
C ILE A 70 22.95 18.16 -0.48
N LYS A 71 22.71 19.47 -0.64
CA LYS A 71 23.67 20.51 -0.23
C LYS A 71 24.12 20.37 1.23
N MET A 72 23.18 20.13 2.14
CA MET A 72 23.48 19.93 3.57
C MET A 72 24.33 18.68 3.83
N LEU A 73 24.11 17.58 3.08
CA LEU A 73 24.94 16.38 3.18
C LEU A 73 26.33 16.64 2.62
N ASP A 74 26.43 17.39 1.52
CA ASP A 74 27.70 17.75 0.89
C ASP A 74 28.57 18.57 1.84
N ASP A 75 28.01 19.58 2.49
CA ASP A 75 28.70 20.41 3.48
C ASP A 75 29.19 19.56 4.67
N ALA A 76 28.34 18.65 5.15
CA ALA A 76 28.70 17.74 6.24
C ALA A 76 29.80 16.75 5.84
N ASP A 77 29.77 16.22 4.61
CA ASP A 77 30.75 15.29 4.09
C ASP A 77 32.10 15.95 3.82
N MET A 78 32.09 17.16 3.26
CA MET A 78 33.32 17.94 3.08
C MET A 78 33.95 18.27 4.43
N LYS A 79 33.14 18.67 5.43
CA LYS A 79 33.63 18.95 6.78
C LYS A 79 34.19 17.72 7.48
N LYS A 80 33.56 16.55 7.34
CA LYS A 80 33.92 15.33 8.07
C LYS A 80 34.96 14.48 7.36
N HIS A 81 34.89 14.37 6.04
CA HIS A 81 35.66 13.42 5.24
C HIS A 81 36.53 14.09 4.18
N GLY A 82 36.38 15.39 3.91
CA GLY A 82 37.10 16.11 2.86
C GLY A 82 36.76 15.65 1.43
N LYS A 83 35.67 14.88 1.25
CA LYS A 83 35.27 14.29 -0.03
C LYS A 83 33.76 14.17 -0.14
N LEU A 84 33.27 14.15 -1.37
CA LEU A 84 31.87 13.91 -1.71
C LEU A 84 31.60 12.42 -1.95
N PHE A 85 30.31 12.05 -1.94
CA PHE A 85 29.88 10.67 -2.16
C PHE A 85 28.79 10.56 -3.22
N LYS A 86 28.61 9.35 -3.75
CA LYS A 86 27.59 9.04 -4.76
C LYS A 86 26.18 8.98 -4.15
N HIS A 87 25.21 9.45 -4.92
CA HIS A 87 23.78 9.46 -4.58
C HIS A 87 22.96 8.65 -5.59
N PHE A 88 21.95 7.94 -5.09
CA PHE A 88 20.91 7.31 -5.88
C PHE A 88 19.57 8.00 -5.60
N ILE A 89 18.93 8.55 -6.63
CA ILE A 89 17.63 9.24 -6.51
C ILE A 89 16.58 8.44 -7.27
N PHE A 90 15.46 8.12 -6.61
CA PHE A 90 14.41 7.28 -7.16
C PHE A 90 13.03 7.96 -7.09
N SER A 91 12.24 7.84 -8.15
CA SER A 91 10.81 8.21 -8.18
C SER A 91 9.94 7.06 -8.71
N HIS A 92 8.87 6.75 -7.99
CA HIS A 92 7.85 5.76 -8.39
C HIS A 92 7.04 6.19 -9.62
N VAL A 93 6.93 7.49 -9.92
CA VAL A 93 6.07 7.98 -11.02
C VAL A 93 6.67 7.67 -12.41
N LYS A 94 6.06 6.71 -13.14
CA LYS A 94 6.32 6.46 -14.58
C LYS A 94 5.58 7.48 -15.44
N SER A 95 6.21 8.61 -15.76
CA SER A 95 5.61 9.61 -16.66
C SER A 95 6.65 10.38 -17.45
N SER A 96 6.37 10.63 -18.73
CA SER A 96 7.20 11.53 -19.55
C SER A 96 7.12 13.00 -19.11
N ALA A 97 6.19 13.31 -18.22
CA ALA A 97 5.94 14.63 -17.68
C ALA A 97 6.11 14.70 -16.15
N HIS A 98 6.42 13.62 -15.44
CA HIS A 98 6.57 13.65 -13.98
C HIS A 98 7.62 12.61 -13.54
N GLY A 99 8.11 12.69 -12.30
CA GLY A 99 9.04 11.70 -11.73
C GLY A 99 10.49 11.96 -12.13
N ALA A 100 11.23 10.91 -12.49
CA ALA A 100 12.69 10.96 -12.69
C ALA A 100 13.16 12.03 -13.69
N LYS A 101 12.42 12.25 -14.78
CA LYS A 101 12.75 13.29 -15.76
C LYS A 101 12.67 14.70 -15.16
N MET A 102 11.67 14.96 -14.32
CA MET A 102 11.55 16.27 -13.67
C MET A 102 12.61 16.47 -12.58
N LEU A 103 13.00 15.39 -11.89
CA LEU A 103 14.15 15.42 -10.99
C LEU A 103 15.44 15.75 -11.75
N ALA A 104 15.64 15.19 -12.94
CA ALA A 104 16.74 15.57 -13.82
C ALA A 104 16.65 17.05 -14.25
N SER A 105 15.46 17.56 -14.59
CA SER A 105 15.28 19.00 -14.86
C SER A 105 15.67 19.87 -13.67
N LEU A 106 15.26 19.48 -12.47
CA LEU A 106 15.56 20.22 -11.25
C LEU A 106 17.07 20.22 -10.95
N MET A 107 17.73 19.08 -11.15
CA MET A 107 19.17 18.95 -11.04
C MET A 107 19.86 19.89 -12.05
N THR A 108 19.47 19.85 -13.33
CA THR A 108 20.01 20.75 -14.36
C THR A 108 19.81 22.22 -14.01
N ALA A 109 18.63 22.59 -13.53
CA ALA A 109 18.33 23.97 -13.11
C ALA A 109 19.19 24.42 -11.92
N ASN A 110 19.59 23.51 -11.04
CA ASN A 110 20.48 23.77 -9.90
C ASN A 110 21.99 23.63 -10.24
N GLY A 111 22.35 23.65 -11.52
CA GLY A 111 23.75 23.64 -11.97
C GLY A 111 24.41 22.25 -12.08
N TYR A 112 23.66 21.17 -11.88
CA TYR A 112 24.16 19.82 -12.14
C TYR A 112 24.12 19.47 -13.63
N ASN A 113 25.02 18.61 -14.08
CA ASN A 113 25.26 18.35 -15.50
C ASN A 113 24.86 16.92 -15.88
N CYS A 114 23.99 16.78 -16.90
CA CYS A 114 23.72 15.46 -17.46
C CYS A 114 24.97 14.92 -18.17
N GLY A 115 25.33 13.66 -17.88
CA GLY A 115 26.51 13.00 -18.43
C GLY A 115 26.35 12.54 -19.89
N PHE A 116 25.18 12.75 -20.49
CA PHE A 116 24.92 12.55 -21.91
C PHE A 116 24.08 13.69 -22.47
N SER A 117 24.15 13.89 -23.78
CA SER A 117 23.37 14.87 -24.52
C SER A 117 22.86 14.26 -25.83
N SER A 118 22.10 15.04 -26.58
CA SER A 118 21.69 14.69 -27.94
C SER A 118 21.88 15.90 -28.84
N SER A 119 22.34 15.68 -30.07
CA SER A 119 22.33 16.73 -31.10
C SER A 119 20.89 17.09 -31.48
N LYS A 120 20.67 18.35 -31.82
CA LYS A 120 19.41 18.89 -32.33
C LYS A 120 19.47 18.96 -33.85
N MET A 121 18.39 18.56 -34.52
CA MET A 121 18.22 18.65 -35.97
C MET A 121 16.87 19.32 -36.26
N SER A 122 16.85 20.34 -37.12
CA SER A 122 15.59 20.91 -37.60
C SER A 122 15.03 20.05 -38.74
N VAL A 123 13.77 19.65 -38.64
CA VAL A 123 13.08 18.84 -39.65
C VAL A 123 11.72 19.46 -39.94
N LYS A 124 11.32 19.56 -41.21
CA LYS A 124 9.98 20.03 -41.56
C LYS A 124 8.93 18.97 -41.22
N ASN A 125 7.88 19.37 -40.51
CA ASN A 125 6.72 18.51 -40.27
C ASN A 125 5.83 18.43 -41.54
N LYS A 126 4.75 17.64 -41.49
CA LYS A 126 3.82 17.47 -42.62
C LYS A 126 3.11 18.77 -43.06
N LYS A 127 3.17 19.82 -42.25
CA LYS A 127 2.62 21.15 -42.54
C LYS A 127 3.69 22.15 -43.01
N GLY A 128 4.95 21.71 -43.17
CA GLY A 128 6.06 22.57 -43.57
C GLY A 128 6.70 23.38 -42.43
N GLU A 129 6.28 23.18 -41.18
CA GLU A 129 6.83 23.87 -40.01
C GLU A 129 8.10 23.17 -39.53
N ASP A 130 9.13 23.94 -39.19
CA ASP A 130 10.36 23.42 -38.60
C ASP A 130 10.08 22.88 -37.19
N ILE A 131 10.38 21.60 -36.98
CA ILE A 131 10.32 20.92 -35.69
C ILE A 131 11.70 20.39 -35.31
N VAL A 132 12.08 20.56 -34.05
CA VAL A 132 13.32 19.97 -33.55
C VAL A 132 13.15 18.48 -33.33
N LYS A 133 14.09 17.73 -33.91
CA LYS A 133 14.27 16.29 -33.71
C LYS A 133 15.64 16.04 -33.09
N TYR A 134 15.69 15.08 -32.18
CA TYR A 134 16.92 14.71 -31.49
C TYR A 134 17.63 13.55 -32.20
N GLY A 135 18.95 13.67 -32.32
CA GLY A 135 19.86 12.61 -32.77
C GLY A 135 20.08 11.51 -31.72
N PRO A 136 21.01 10.57 -31.92
CA PRO A 136 21.34 9.56 -30.92
C PRO A 136 21.96 10.17 -29.66
N LEU A 137 21.80 9.51 -28.52
CA LEU A 137 22.45 9.91 -27.26
C LEU A 137 23.98 9.82 -27.39
N VAL A 138 24.66 10.92 -27.07
CA VAL A 138 26.12 11.05 -27.05
C VAL A 138 26.58 11.19 -25.60
N PHE A 139 27.45 10.29 -25.15
CA PHE A 139 28.01 10.33 -23.80
C PHE A 139 29.20 11.28 -23.74
N LYS A 140 29.24 12.15 -22.74
CA LYS A 140 30.40 13.03 -22.49
C LYS A 140 31.63 12.17 -22.20
N ASN A 141 32.80 12.57 -22.68
CA ASN A 141 34.06 11.88 -22.38
C ASN A 141 34.55 12.22 -20.96
N ALA A 142 35.61 11.55 -20.49
CA ALA A 142 36.13 11.76 -19.14
C ALA A 142 36.62 13.19 -18.93
N SER A 143 37.31 13.79 -19.91
CA SER A 143 37.82 15.17 -19.82
C SER A 143 36.71 16.21 -19.64
N THR A 144 35.59 16.08 -20.37
CA THR A 144 34.44 16.98 -20.21
C THR A 144 33.75 16.79 -18.85
N LEU A 145 33.71 15.56 -18.33
CA LEU A 145 33.10 15.30 -17.01
C LEU A 145 33.97 15.83 -15.86
N GLU A 146 35.29 15.78 -16.00
CA GLU A 146 36.22 16.28 -14.98
C GLU A 146 36.13 17.82 -14.82
N GLN A 147 35.78 18.55 -15.88
CA GLN A 147 35.52 19.99 -15.81
C GLN A 147 34.35 20.34 -14.87
N THR A 148 33.40 19.41 -14.72
CA THR A 148 32.22 19.56 -13.86
C THR A 148 32.23 18.52 -12.73
N LYS A 149 33.43 18.21 -12.21
CA LYS A 149 33.69 17.21 -11.18
C LYS A 149 32.72 17.32 -10.00
N GLY A 150 32.13 16.20 -9.62
CA GLY A 150 31.17 16.14 -8.50
C GLY A 150 29.78 16.73 -8.81
N GLY A 151 29.59 17.36 -9.97
CA GLY A 151 28.33 17.96 -10.41
C GLY A 151 27.55 17.15 -11.45
N ASN A 152 28.00 15.93 -11.80
CA ASN A 152 27.45 15.19 -12.93
C ASN A 152 26.44 14.11 -12.54
N PHE A 153 25.42 13.89 -13.38
CA PHE A 153 24.39 12.87 -13.16
C PHE A 153 24.05 12.06 -14.42
N TYR A 154 23.54 10.84 -14.20
CA TYR A 154 22.85 10.03 -15.20
C TYR A 154 21.37 9.87 -14.86
N LEU A 155 20.56 9.72 -15.91
CA LEU A 155 19.12 9.47 -15.83
C LEU A 155 18.80 8.14 -16.53
N LEU A 156 18.18 7.21 -15.79
CA LEU A 156 17.54 6.02 -16.33
C LEU A 156 16.01 6.15 -16.19
N CYS A 157 15.36 6.42 -17.31
CA CYS A 157 13.92 6.64 -17.39
C CYS A 157 13.25 5.62 -18.34
N SER A 158 12.13 5.05 -17.92
CA SER A 158 11.34 4.08 -18.71
C SER A 158 10.60 4.73 -19.87
N THR A 159 10.40 6.04 -19.79
CA THR A 159 9.82 6.86 -20.85
C THR A 159 10.93 7.46 -21.74
N THR A 160 10.54 8.21 -22.77
CA THR A 160 11.50 8.81 -23.70
C THR A 160 12.30 9.93 -23.03
N VAL A 161 13.55 10.10 -23.42
CA VAL A 161 14.43 11.24 -23.11
C VAL A 161 15.00 11.72 -24.44
N TYR A 162 14.87 13.00 -24.77
CA TYR A 162 15.17 13.51 -26.13
C TYR A 162 14.44 12.70 -27.21
N ASP A 163 13.13 12.48 -27.00
CA ASP A 163 12.21 11.72 -27.88
C ASP A 163 12.59 10.27 -28.22
N GLN A 164 13.61 9.70 -27.55
CA GLN A 164 14.06 8.32 -27.74
C GLN A 164 14.06 7.54 -26.42
N LYS A 165 13.91 6.21 -26.49
CA LYS A 165 14.07 5.33 -25.32
C LYS A 165 15.55 5.05 -25.08
N ILE A 166 15.94 4.94 -23.81
CA ILE A 166 17.31 4.56 -23.45
C ILE A 166 17.59 3.12 -23.90
N SER A 167 18.56 2.96 -24.80
CA SER A 167 18.94 1.66 -25.35
C SER A 167 19.64 0.78 -24.30
N VAL A 168 19.69 -0.54 -24.55
CA VAL A 168 20.40 -1.48 -23.67
C VAL A 168 21.90 -1.16 -23.64
N SER A 169 22.49 -0.74 -24.77
CA SER A 169 23.90 -0.34 -24.86
C SER A 169 24.18 0.91 -24.03
N ALA A 170 23.34 1.95 -24.19
CA ALA A 170 23.46 3.19 -23.42
C ALA A 170 23.39 2.94 -21.91
N ARG A 171 22.44 2.09 -21.47
CA ARG A 171 22.32 1.69 -20.06
C ARG A 171 23.57 0.97 -19.54
N LYS A 172 24.12 0.03 -20.31
CA LYS A 172 25.36 -0.68 -19.93
C LYS A 172 26.53 0.29 -19.77
N ASN A 173 26.66 1.26 -20.68
CA ASN A 173 27.70 2.28 -20.61
C ASN A 173 27.55 3.16 -19.36
N MET A 174 26.34 3.64 -19.06
CA MET A 174 26.05 4.43 -17.86
C MET A 174 26.42 3.68 -16.57
N LEU A 175 26.01 2.41 -16.47
CA LEU A 175 26.28 1.58 -15.28
C LEU A 175 27.76 1.24 -15.15
N ALA A 176 28.44 0.93 -16.26
CA ALA A 176 29.87 0.63 -16.25
C ALA A 176 30.67 1.82 -15.69
N ARG A 177 30.39 3.04 -16.14
CA ARG A 177 31.07 4.24 -15.64
C ARG A 177 30.69 4.59 -14.21
N PHE A 178 29.40 4.50 -13.86
CA PHE A 178 28.96 4.82 -12.50
C PHE A 178 29.61 3.89 -11.44
N ASN A 179 29.74 2.61 -11.80
CA ASN A 179 30.30 1.55 -10.94
C ASN A 179 31.81 1.36 -11.10
N ASP A 180 32.51 2.23 -11.84
CA ASP A 180 33.96 2.20 -11.98
C ASP A 180 34.62 2.48 -10.63
N ARG A 181 35.38 1.50 -10.13
CA ARG A 181 36.06 1.56 -8.82
C ARG A 181 37.45 2.16 -8.88
N ASP A 182 38.03 2.28 -10.07
CA ASP A 182 39.34 2.90 -10.22
C ASP A 182 39.17 4.42 -10.31
N ASN A 183 38.12 4.87 -11.01
CA ASN A 183 37.98 6.29 -11.35
C ASN A 183 36.76 7.00 -10.74
N ASN A 184 35.75 6.30 -10.22
CA ASN A 184 34.46 6.93 -9.86
C ASN A 184 33.89 6.54 -8.49
N VAL A 185 34.69 6.03 -7.54
CA VAL A 185 34.22 5.67 -6.17
C VAL A 185 33.59 6.86 -5.44
N GLN A 186 34.16 8.06 -5.58
CA GLN A 186 33.65 9.28 -4.95
C GLN A 186 32.66 10.06 -5.84
N GLY A 187 32.38 9.55 -7.05
CA GLY A 187 31.49 10.22 -8.00
C GLY A 187 32.11 11.42 -8.72
N SER A 188 33.43 11.45 -8.88
CA SER A 188 34.15 12.51 -9.63
C SER A 188 33.57 12.70 -11.03
N GLN A 189 33.42 11.61 -11.79
CA GLN A 189 32.88 11.63 -13.14
C GLN A 189 31.35 11.65 -13.15
N ILE A 190 30.70 10.77 -12.38
CA ILE A 190 29.24 10.70 -12.26
C ILE A 190 28.88 10.44 -10.80
N ARG A 191 28.22 11.42 -10.18
CA ARG A 191 27.88 11.40 -8.76
C ARG A 191 26.46 10.94 -8.49
N PHE A 192 25.51 11.31 -9.35
CA PHE A 192 24.10 11.03 -9.14
C PHE A 192 23.56 10.06 -10.19
N MET A 193 22.80 9.07 -9.73
CA MET A 193 22.01 8.19 -10.59
C MET A 193 20.52 8.41 -10.29
N ILE A 194 19.77 8.91 -11.28
CA ILE A 194 18.33 9.18 -11.14
C ILE A 194 17.55 8.08 -11.87
N MET A 195 16.59 7.44 -11.21
CA MET A 195 15.79 6.37 -11.80
C MET A 195 14.29 6.54 -11.57
N ASP A 196 13.50 6.02 -12.50
CA ASP A 196 12.07 5.77 -12.29
C ASP A 196 11.78 4.30 -11.94
N SER A 197 10.51 4.00 -11.64
CA SER A 197 10.06 2.64 -11.32
C SER A 197 10.13 1.64 -12.48
N GLY A 198 10.59 2.00 -13.67
CA GLY A 198 10.99 1.02 -14.69
C GLY A 198 12.31 0.33 -14.37
N PHE A 199 13.12 0.91 -13.48
CA PHE A 199 14.44 0.44 -13.09
C PHE A 199 14.56 0.10 -11.61
N LYS A 200 13.42 -0.15 -10.94
CA LYS A 200 13.40 -0.67 -9.55
C LYS A 200 13.98 -2.07 -9.40
N GLU A 201 14.25 -2.75 -10.51
CA GLU A 201 14.80 -4.11 -10.58
C GLU A 201 15.85 -4.24 -11.70
N GLY A 202 16.74 -5.22 -11.58
CA GLY A 202 17.73 -5.56 -12.62
C GLY A 202 18.90 -4.57 -12.78
N ILE A 203 19.16 -3.72 -11.78
CA ILE A 203 20.30 -2.80 -11.74
C ILE A 203 21.04 -2.93 -10.41
N ASP A 204 22.37 -2.76 -10.45
CA ASP A 204 23.27 -2.73 -9.30
C ASP A 204 24.05 -1.42 -9.30
N LEU A 205 24.06 -0.72 -8.17
CA LEU A 205 24.80 0.54 -7.97
C LEU A 205 25.84 0.34 -6.88
N PHE A 206 27.10 0.65 -7.18
CA PHE A 206 28.22 0.47 -6.26
C PHE A 206 28.68 1.79 -5.65
N ASP A 207 29.15 1.68 -4.41
CA ASP A 207 29.76 2.75 -3.61
C ASP A 207 28.83 3.97 -3.45
N VAL A 208 27.51 3.72 -3.40
CA VAL A 208 26.49 4.71 -3.06
C VAL A 208 26.40 4.85 -1.54
N LYS A 209 26.47 6.09 -1.04
CA LYS A 209 26.29 6.43 0.39
C LYS A 209 24.87 6.90 0.70
N TYR A 210 24.23 7.60 -0.24
CA TYR A 210 22.92 8.21 -0.05
C TYR A 210 21.88 7.71 -1.03
N VAL A 211 20.72 7.31 -0.52
CA VAL A 211 19.54 6.98 -1.33
C VAL A 211 18.44 7.99 -1.03
N HIS A 212 17.86 8.58 -2.06
CA HIS A 212 16.75 9.51 -1.98
C HIS A 212 15.53 8.89 -2.67
N ILE A 213 14.48 8.58 -1.92
CA ILE A 213 13.20 8.08 -2.43
C ILE A 213 12.21 9.25 -2.41
N PHE A 214 11.91 9.80 -3.58
CA PHE A 214 11.21 11.09 -3.72
C PHE A 214 9.74 11.07 -3.29
N GLU A 215 9.13 9.89 -3.23
CA GLU A 215 7.80 9.68 -2.67
C GLU A 215 7.73 8.31 -1.96
N PRO A 216 7.03 8.18 -0.83
CA PRO A 216 6.91 6.91 -0.12
C PRO A 216 6.34 5.82 -1.03
N SER A 217 6.91 4.63 -0.94
CA SER A 217 6.36 3.45 -1.61
C SER A 217 5.02 3.08 -0.99
N THR A 218 4.07 2.66 -1.82
CA THR A 218 2.77 2.16 -1.32
C THR A 218 2.96 0.89 -0.47
N PHE A 219 3.92 0.05 -0.88
CA PHE A 219 4.21 -1.23 -0.24
C PHE A 219 5.68 -1.28 0.19
N TYR A 220 5.94 -1.88 1.35
CA TYR A 220 7.29 -2.04 1.88
C TYR A 220 8.18 -2.95 1.01
N SER A 221 7.57 -3.91 0.31
CA SER A 221 8.24 -4.78 -0.67
C SER A 221 8.89 -3.99 -1.81
N GLU A 222 8.21 -2.97 -2.33
CA GLU A 222 8.76 -2.08 -3.35
C GLU A 222 9.92 -1.24 -2.82
N GLN A 223 9.78 -0.70 -1.60
CA GLN A 223 10.85 0.07 -0.95
C GLN A 223 12.12 -0.78 -0.79
N LYS A 224 11.99 -2.03 -0.34
CA LYS A 224 13.10 -2.98 -0.26
C LYS A 224 13.78 -3.20 -1.62
N GLN A 225 13.01 -3.36 -2.70
CA GLN A 225 13.57 -3.54 -4.04
C GLN A 225 14.36 -2.32 -4.53
N ILE A 226 13.94 -1.11 -4.14
CA ILE A 226 14.61 0.15 -4.46
C ILE A 226 15.92 0.27 -3.67
N ILE A 227 15.86 0.12 -2.34
CA ILE A 227 17.06 0.17 -1.49
C ILE A 227 18.05 -0.94 -1.89
N GLY A 228 17.54 -2.11 -2.27
CA GLY A 228 18.29 -3.25 -2.79
C GLY A 228 19.12 -2.98 -4.06
N ARG A 229 18.89 -1.86 -4.76
CA ARG A 229 19.77 -1.40 -5.86
C ARG A 229 21.13 -0.95 -5.35
N ALA A 230 21.17 -0.38 -4.14
CA ALA A 230 22.38 0.09 -3.49
C ALA A 230 22.95 -0.96 -2.51
N THR A 231 22.15 -1.78 -1.84
CA THR A 231 22.64 -2.77 -0.85
C THR A 231 23.00 -4.12 -1.47
N ARG A 232 23.92 -4.15 -2.44
CA ARG A 232 24.42 -5.39 -3.04
C ARG A 232 25.62 -5.95 -2.27
N THR A 233 25.87 -7.25 -2.42
CA THR A 233 26.99 -7.95 -1.78
C THR A 233 28.32 -7.28 -2.15
N CYS A 234 29.06 -6.80 -1.16
CA CYS A 234 30.27 -5.98 -1.27
C CYS A 234 30.10 -4.77 -2.21
N GLY A 235 28.88 -4.23 -2.32
CA GLY A 235 28.56 -3.10 -3.18
C GLY A 235 29.24 -1.80 -2.75
N GLN A 236 29.46 -1.64 -1.44
CA GLN A 236 30.04 -0.45 -0.80
C GLN A 236 31.53 -0.57 -0.51
N LYS A 237 32.23 -1.59 -1.03
CA LYS A 237 33.62 -1.86 -0.65
C LYS A 237 34.59 -0.71 -0.92
N GLY A 238 34.27 0.20 -1.85
CA GLY A 238 35.08 1.41 -2.09
C GLY A 238 34.90 2.49 -1.02
N LEU A 239 33.91 2.34 -0.13
CA LEU A 239 33.68 3.22 1.01
C LEU A 239 34.35 2.64 2.27
N GLU A 240 34.63 3.53 3.22
CA GLU A 240 35.23 3.16 4.51
C GLU A 240 34.28 2.25 5.31
N PHE A 241 34.82 1.12 5.79
CA PHE A 241 34.07 0.17 6.61
C PHE A 241 34.08 0.63 8.07
N HIS A 242 32.91 0.88 8.65
CA HIS A 242 32.81 1.27 10.05
C HIS A 242 32.91 0.03 10.98
N PRO A 243 33.75 0.04 12.02
CA PRO A 243 33.99 -1.15 12.86
C PRO A 243 32.72 -1.69 13.53
N ILE A 244 31.81 -0.82 13.96
CA ILE A 244 30.53 -1.19 14.60
C ILE A 244 29.37 -1.32 13.59
N ASN A 245 29.32 -0.45 12.57
CA ASN A 245 28.11 -0.27 11.74
C ASN A 245 28.25 -0.88 10.33
N GLY A 246 29.40 -1.46 9.98
CA GLY A 246 29.74 -1.87 8.61
C GLY A 246 29.70 -0.68 7.65
N TRP A 247 29.14 -0.87 6.45
CA TRP A 247 28.86 0.26 5.55
C TRP A 247 27.48 0.86 5.81
N PRO A 248 27.34 2.04 6.44
CA PRO A 248 26.04 2.68 6.56
C PRO A 248 25.55 3.16 5.19
N LEU A 249 24.26 2.97 4.91
CA LEU A 249 23.58 3.54 3.75
C LEU A 249 22.46 4.46 4.25
N ASP A 250 22.59 5.78 4.07
CA ASP A 250 21.58 6.72 4.53
C ASP A 250 20.45 6.83 3.50
N VAL A 251 19.22 6.45 3.89
CA VAL A 251 18.04 6.44 3.02
C VAL A 251 17.07 7.52 3.46
N PHE A 252 16.77 8.46 2.57
CA PHE A 252 15.87 9.59 2.80
C PHE A 252 14.60 9.43 1.97
N ILE A 253 13.45 9.31 2.63
CA ILE A 253 12.12 9.25 2.00
C ILE A 253 11.45 10.60 2.15
N TYR A 254 10.93 11.19 1.07
CA TYR A 254 10.30 12.53 1.11
C TYR A 254 8.77 12.41 1.04
N ASP A 255 8.09 12.71 2.14
CA ASP A 255 6.62 12.74 2.22
C ASP A 255 6.11 14.17 2.46
N LEU A 256 4.89 14.45 2.00
CA LEU A 256 4.23 15.72 2.30
C LEU A 256 3.43 15.59 3.59
N GLU A 257 3.78 16.41 4.57
CA GLU A 257 3.05 16.56 5.83
C GLU A 257 1.90 17.56 5.69
N ILE A 258 0.74 17.21 6.24
CA ILE A 258 -0.47 18.02 6.19
C ILE A 258 -0.57 18.78 7.53
N PRO A 259 -0.44 20.12 7.50
CA PRO A 259 -0.62 20.95 8.70
C PRO A 259 -1.97 20.66 9.36
N GLU A 260 -2.00 20.68 10.69
CA GLU A 260 -3.17 20.35 11.52
C GLU A 260 -4.45 21.05 11.05
N GLN A 261 -4.34 22.35 10.76
CA GLN A 261 -5.46 23.19 10.30
C GLN A 261 -6.04 22.76 8.95
N LEU A 262 -5.29 21.97 8.17
CA LEU A 262 -5.71 21.49 6.85
C LEU A 262 -6.15 20.02 6.85
N GLN A 263 -5.92 19.27 7.94
CA GLN A 263 -6.18 17.83 7.99
C GLN A 263 -7.65 17.50 7.72
N GLY A 264 -8.60 18.32 8.18
CA GLY A 264 -10.03 18.17 7.90
C GLY A 264 -10.35 18.08 6.40
N TYR A 265 -9.68 18.88 5.55
CA TYR A 265 -9.85 18.82 4.10
C TYR A 265 -9.32 17.53 3.46
N PHE A 266 -8.48 16.80 4.19
CA PHE A 266 -7.83 15.56 3.76
C PHE A 266 -8.22 14.38 4.65
N LYS A 267 -9.47 14.34 5.13
CA LYS A 267 -10.04 13.23 5.92
C LYS A 267 -9.31 12.94 7.25
N GLY A 268 -8.75 13.97 7.88
CA GLY A 268 -8.02 13.84 9.14
C GLY A 268 -6.65 13.18 9.03
N HIS A 269 -6.13 13.00 7.80
CA HIS A 269 -4.80 12.43 7.60
C HIS A 269 -3.69 13.46 7.87
N THR A 270 -2.61 13.00 8.49
CA THR A 270 -1.44 13.83 8.84
C THR A 270 -0.41 13.95 7.71
N ASN A 271 -0.44 13.07 6.71
CA ASN A 271 0.49 13.08 5.58
C ASN A 271 -0.16 12.56 4.29
N MET A 272 0.50 12.80 3.15
CA MET A 272 -0.02 12.41 1.85
C MET A 272 0.07 10.91 1.60
N SER A 273 1.06 10.20 2.16
CA SER A 273 1.12 8.74 2.04
C SER A 273 -0.08 8.05 2.68
N SER A 274 -0.54 8.47 3.86
CA SER A 274 -1.73 7.91 4.49
C SER A 274 -3.00 8.19 3.70
N LEU A 275 -3.15 9.40 3.13
CA LEU A 275 -4.27 9.74 2.25
C LEU A 275 -4.26 8.90 0.96
N ILE A 276 -3.07 8.63 0.40
CA ILE A 276 -2.93 7.75 -0.77
C ILE A 276 -3.38 6.34 -0.43
N LEU A 277 -2.93 5.78 0.70
CA LEU A 277 -3.31 4.43 1.14
C LEU A 277 -4.82 4.31 1.35
N ASP A 278 -5.46 5.27 2.01
CA ASP A 278 -6.93 5.33 2.16
C ASP A 278 -7.63 5.35 0.79
N SER A 279 -7.15 6.21 -0.12
CA SER A 279 -7.74 6.34 -1.46
C SER A 279 -7.56 5.11 -2.35
N MET A 280 -6.65 4.19 -2.01
CA MET A 280 -6.47 2.91 -2.70
C MET A 280 -7.46 1.84 -2.21
N ASN A 281 -8.28 2.14 -1.19
CA ASN A 281 -9.19 1.20 -0.56
C ASN A 281 -8.45 -0.05 -0.04
N LEU A 282 -7.19 0.13 0.34
CA LEU A 282 -6.37 -0.90 0.98
C LEU A 282 -6.94 -1.10 2.38
N ASN A 283 -7.77 -2.13 2.50
CA ASN A 283 -8.42 -2.51 3.74
C ASN A 283 -7.34 -2.74 4.80
N TYR A 284 -7.33 -1.98 5.91
CA TYR A 284 -6.39 -2.15 7.03
C TYR A 284 -6.19 -3.63 7.42
N LYS A 285 -7.25 -4.44 7.33
CA LYS A 285 -7.22 -5.89 7.57
C LYS A 285 -6.24 -6.66 6.66
N LEU A 286 -6.09 -6.25 5.40
CA LEU A 286 -5.16 -6.89 4.46
C LEU A 286 -3.70 -6.60 4.83
N ASN A 287 -3.40 -5.41 5.35
CA ASN A 287 -2.06 -5.08 5.83
C ASN A 287 -1.72 -5.90 7.07
N THR A 288 -2.62 -5.93 8.05
CA THR A 288 -2.48 -6.78 9.24
C THR A 288 -2.30 -8.25 8.88
N PHE A 289 -3.12 -8.76 7.96
CA PHE A 289 -2.99 -10.12 7.44
C PHE A 289 -1.63 -10.36 6.77
N GLN A 290 -1.14 -9.42 5.97
CA GLN A 290 0.14 -9.54 5.29
C GLN A 290 1.32 -9.63 6.28
N GLU A 291 1.37 -8.78 7.30
CA GLU A 291 2.45 -8.80 8.30
C GLU A 291 2.50 -10.13 9.06
N GLU A 292 1.33 -10.63 9.49
CA GLU A 292 1.27 -11.91 10.19
C GLU A 292 1.58 -13.09 9.26
N LEU A 293 1.14 -13.03 7.99
CA LEU A 293 1.46 -14.03 6.98
C LEU A 293 2.97 -14.12 6.72
N GLU A 294 3.64 -12.98 6.54
CA GLU A 294 5.10 -12.94 6.38
C GLU A 294 5.81 -13.59 7.56
N THR A 295 5.39 -13.25 8.79
CA THR A 295 5.94 -13.83 10.03
C THR A 295 5.75 -15.34 10.07
N ILE A 296 4.54 -15.83 9.77
CA ILE A 296 4.24 -17.27 9.76
C ILE A 296 5.07 -18.01 8.70
N CYS A 297 5.25 -17.42 7.51
CA CYS A 297 6.07 -18.01 6.46
C CYS A 297 7.56 -18.12 6.85
N ILE A 298 8.09 -17.11 7.56
CA ILE A 298 9.45 -17.14 8.11
C ILE A 298 9.55 -18.20 9.21
N ASP A 299 8.58 -18.22 10.12
CA ASP A 299 8.58 -19.16 11.26
C ASP A 299 8.45 -20.63 10.85
N SER A 300 7.85 -20.88 9.68
CA SER A 300 7.63 -22.21 9.12
C SER A 300 8.70 -22.60 8.09
N ALA A 301 9.74 -21.79 7.90
CA ALA A 301 10.78 -22.04 6.92
C ALA A 301 11.57 -23.31 7.27
N VAL A 302 11.93 -24.09 6.24
CA VAL A 302 12.59 -25.39 6.40
C VAL A 302 13.99 -25.30 7.00
N ASP A 303 14.64 -24.16 6.84
CA ASP A 303 16.01 -23.85 7.24
C ASP A 303 16.05 -22.85 8.41
N LYS A 304 14.93 -22.62 9.09
CA LYS A 304 14.83 -21.65 10.19
C LYS A 304 15.90 -21.86 11.27
N GLU A 305 16.01 -23.07 11.81
CA GLU A 305 17.00 -23.36 12.87
C GLU A 305 18.44 -23.32 12.35
N LEU A 306 18.68 -23.72 11.09
CA LEU A 306 20.01 -23.69 10.45
C LEU A 306 20.52 -22.25 10.24
N ASN A 307 19.60 -21.32 9.93
CA ASN A 307 19.90 -19.92 9.66
C ASN A 307 19.84 -19.03 10.90
N ARG A 308 19.50 -19.60 12.07
CA ARG A 308 19.27 -18.88 13.33
C ARG A 308 20.41 -17.94 13.70
N ASN A 309 21.67 -18.37 13.56
CA ASN A 309 22.84 -17.56 13.91
C ASN A 309 23.00 -16.28 13.05
N ILE A 310 22.37 -16.22 11.87
CA ILE A 310 22.33 -15.02 11.01
C ILE A 310 21.08 -14.18 11.25
N HIS A 311 19.99 -14.80 11.69
CA HIS A 311 18.71 -14.12 11.91
C HIS A 311 18.54 -13.55 13.32
N ASP A 312 19.14 -14.17 14.35
CA ASP A 312 19.00 -13.79 15.78
C ASP A 312 19.65 -12.44 16.14
N PHE A 313 20.38 -11.80 15.21
CA PHE A 313 20.72 -10.36 15.31
C PHE A 313 19.48 -9.45 15.23
N SER A 314 18.33 -9.98 14.81
CA SER A 314 17.07 -9.25 14.79
C SER A 314 15.86 -10.20 14.82
N ILE A 315 15.17 -10.22 15.97
CA ILE A 315 13.72 -10.38 16.18
C ILE A 315 13.49 -11.20 17.46
N MET A 316 12.52 -10.71 18.24
CA MET A 316 12.10 -11.20 19.54
C MET A 316 11.59 -12.64 19.52
N LYS A 317 11.80 -13.30 20.67
CA LYS A 317 11.36 -14.66 21.01
C LYS A 317 9.85 -14.81 20.85
N GLY A 318 9.43 -15.72 19.98
CA GLY A 318 8.05 -16.19 19.84
C GLY A 318 8.02 -17.63 19.35
N GLY A 319 8.33 -18.58 20.23
CA GLY A 319 8.29 -20.00 19.89
C GLY A 319 6.84 -20.52 19.83
N SER A 320 6.50 -21.25 18.77
CA SER A 320 5.36 -22.18 18.82
C SER A 320 5.62 -23.48 18.07
N LYS A 321 5.19 -24.56 18.71
CA LYS A 321 5.07 -26.00 18.37
C LYS A 321 5.32 -26.46 16.91
N HIS A 322 6.51 -26.21 16.36
CA HIS A 322 7.02 -26.90 15.17
C HIS A 322 8.26 -27.77 15.44
N GLN A 323 8.52 -28.06 16.70
CA GLN A 323 9.73 -28.76 17.16
C GLN A 323 9.97 -30.07 16.42
N ALA A 324 8.98 -30.94 16.22
CA ALA A 324 9.24 -32.26 15.61
C ALA A 324 9.84 -32.19 14.19
N PHE A 325 9.32 -31.31 13.32
CA PHE A 325 9.86 -31.14 11.96
C PHE A 325 11.23 -30.44 11.99
N GLN A 326 11.37 -29.37 12.78
CA GLN A 326 12.66 -28.68 12.89
C GLN A 326 13.74 -29.56 13.54
N THR A 327 13.38 -30.39 14.52
CA THR A 327 14.27 -31.39 15.12
C THR A 327 14.70 -32.43 14.10
N SER A 328 13.82 -32.88 13.20
CA SER A 328 14.21 -33.82 12.14
C SER A 328 15.14 -33.18 11.11
N ILE A 329 14.91 -31.91 10.76
CA ILE A 329 15.84 -31.12 9.93
C ILE A 329 17.20 -31.01 10.62
N MET A 330 17.26 -30.58 11.88
CA MET A 330 18.52 -30.43 12.62
C MET A 330 19.26 -31.75 12.77
N LYS A 331 18.55 -32.86 13.01
CA LYS A 331 19.15 -34.20 13.10
C LYS A 331 19.82 -34.62 11.80
N LYS A 332 19.21 -34.31 10.65
CA LYS A 332 19.71 -34.75 9.33
C LYS A 332 20.69 -33.76 8.68
N TYR A 333 20.49 -32.46 8.91
CA TYR A 333 21.14 -31.38 8.16
C TYR A 333 21.87 -30.37 9.06
N GLY A 334 22.03 -30.64 10.36
CA GLY A 334 22.65 -29.71 11.33
C GLY A 334 24.08 -29.28 10.99
N HIS A 335 24.82 -30.04 10.18
CA HIS A 335 26.15 -29.66 9.69
C HIS A 335 26.13 -28.50 8.67
N PHE A 336 24.95 -28.09 8.18
CA PHE A 336 24.75 -26.88 7.38
C PHE A 336 24.32 -25.67 8.21
N THR A 337 24.47 -25.72 9.53
CA THR A 337 24.18 -24.56 10.40
C THR A 337 25.20 -23.46 10.12
N TRP A 338 24.74 -22.22 10.05
CA TRP A 338 25.66 -21.09 9.94
C TRP A 338 26.41 -20.87 11.25
N ASP A 339 27.72 -20.58 11.17
CA ASP A 339 28.50 -20.23 12.34
C ASP A 339 28.05 -18.90 12.97
N PRO A 340 28.29 -18.69 14.29
CA PRO A 340 28.06 -17.41 14.94
C PRO A 340 28.79 -16.26 14.22
N VAL A 341 28.08 -15.14 14.03
CA VAL A 341 28.59 -13.98 13.28
C VAL A 341 29.59 -13.18 14.12
N LYS A 342 30.85 -13.07 13.65
CA LYS A 342 31.85 -12.10 14.13
C LYS A 342 31.92 -10.89 13.18
N MET A 343 31.92 -9.66 13.72
CA MET A 343 31.91 -8.42 12.93
C MET A 343 33.31 -8.09 12.38
N GLU A 344 33.56 -8.50 11.13
CA GLU A 344 34.83 -8.33 10.42
C GLU A 344 34.56 -7.96 8.95
N ASN A 345 35.48 -7.26 8.28
CA ASN A 345 35.32 -6.93 6.86
C ASN A 345 35.63 -8.17 5.99
N HIS A 346 34.60 -8.80 5.42
CA HIS A 346 34.74 -9.99 4.59
C HIS A 346 34.98 -9.67 3.09
N CYS A 347 35.13 -8.41 2.71
CA CYS A 347 35.29 -7.99 1.31
C CYS A 347 36.74 -7.62 0.92
N GLU A 348 37.68 -7.52 1.87
CA GLU A 348 39.10 -7.21 1.62
C GLU A 348 39.92 -8.43 1.16
N ASN A 349 39.55 -9.64 1.59
CA ASN A 349 40.24 -10.89 1.28
C ASN A 349 39.30 -11.93 0.62
N MET A 350 38.52 -11.52 -0.38
CA MET A 350 37.89 -12.54 -1.22
C MET A 350 38.98 -13.12 -2.15
N PRO A 351 39.32 -14.40 -2.03
CA PRO A 351 40.23 -15.01 -2.99
C PRO A 351 39.64 -14.85 -4.39
N ASP A 352 40.50 -14.56 -5.37
CA ASP A 352 40.16 -14.47 -6.80
C ASP A 352 39.89 -15.89 -7.35
N ASN A 353 39.04 -16.65 -6.65
CA ASN A 353 38.76 -18.03 -6.93
C ASN A 353 37.91 -18.11 -8.20
N LYS A 354 38.37 -18.93 -9.15
CA LYS A 354 37.66 -19.26 -10.40
C LYS A 354 36.28 -19.92 -10.17
N TYR A 355 35.94 -20.28 -8.92
CA TYR A 355 34.67 -20.91 -8.52
C TYR A 355 34.21 -20.42 -7.14
N ILE A 356 32.89 -20.44 -6.87
CA ILE A 356 32.29 -20.01 -5.60
C ILE A 356 32.16 -21.20 -4.64
N ASP A 357 32.63 -21.08 -3.39
CA ASP A 357 32.21 -22.00 -2.34
C ASP A 357 30.77 -21.68 -1.90
N LEU A 358 29.92 -22.69 -1.91
CA LEU A 358 28.51 -22.55 -1.56
C LEU A 358 28.36 -22.28 -0.06
N ASN A 359 27.51 -21.33 0.28
CA ASN A 359 27.20 -21.04 1.68
C ASN A 359 26.37 -22.18 2.33
N PRO A 360 26.27 -22.24 3.67
CA PRO A 360 25.56 -23.33 4.35
C PRO A 360 24.11 -23.53 3.89
N THR A 361 23.33 -22.45 3.71
CA THR A 361 21.96 -22.55 3.16
C THR A 361 21.96 -23.11 1.73
N GLN A 362 22.89 -22.69 0.87
CA GLN A 362 23.01 -23.20 -0.50
C GLN A 362 23.32 -24.70 -0.51
N LYS A 363 24.25 -25.14 0.34
CA LYS A 363 24.59 -26.56 0.54
C LYS A 363 23.39 -27.35 1.06
N PHE A 364 22.65 -26.79 2.02
CA PHE A 364 21.41 -27.38 2.53
C PHE A 364 20.34 -27.55 1.43
N ILE A 365 20.04 -26.50 0.66
CA ILE A 365 18.99 -26.57 -0.38
C ILE A 365 19.35 -27.58 -1.47
N LYS A 366 20.63 -27.63 -1.86
CA LYS A 366 21.19 -28.64 -2.77
C LYS A 366 20.90 -30.07 -2.29
N SER A 367 20.98 -30.33 -0.99
CA SER A 367 20.73 -31.65 -0.39
C SER A 367 19.26 -31.91 -0.04
N TYR A 368 18.48 -30.87 0.25
CA TYR A 368 17.09 -30.98 0.70
C TYR A 368 16.11 -31.17 -0.47
N PHE A 369 16.29 -30.41 -1.56
CA PHE A 369 15.38 -30.43 -2.71
C PHE A 369 16.02 -31.14 -3.90
N THR A 370 15.63 -32.39 -4.07
CA THR A 370 16.18 -33.32 -5.05
C THR A 370 15.06 -33.98 -5.87
N PRO A 371 15.37 -34.74 -6.92
CA PRO A 371 14.39 -35.55 -7.65
C PRO A 371 13.55 -36.46 -6.74
N TYR A 372 14.10 -36.92 -5.62
CA TYR A 372 13.43 -37.86 -4.71
C TYR A 372 12.64 -37.20 -3.58
N SER A 373 12.74 -35.88 -3.39
CA SER A 373 11.97 -35.19 -2.35
C SER A 373 10.45 -35.40 -2.53
N GLU A 374 9.71 -35.62 -1.45
CA GLU A 374 8.25 -35.75 -1.50
C GLU A 374 7.57 -34.45 -1.96
N GLN A 375 8.20 -33.31 -1.63
CA GLN A 375 7.73 -31.99 -1.99
C GLN A 375 7.79 -31.80 -3.51
N LYS A 376 6.67 -31.36 -4.10
CA LYS A 376 6.58 -31.02 -5.52
C LYS A 376 7.17 -29.66 -5.88
N GLY A 377 7.45 -28.84 -4.88
CA GLY A 377 8.17 -27.59 -5.08
C GLY A 377 8.69 -26.95 -3.81
N LEU A 378 9.61 -26.00 -4.01
CA LEU A 378 10.27 -25.23 -2.97
C LEU A 378 10.31 -23.75 -3.39
N ILE A 379 9.99 -22.87 -2.45
CA ILE A 379 10.03 -21.41 -2.58
C ILE A 379 11.26 -20.90 -1.83
N LEU A 380 12.22 -20.33 -2.55
CA LEU A 380 13.35 -19.61 -1.99
C LEU A 380 12.93 -18.17 -1.71
N HIS A 381 12.39 -17.92 -0.51
CA HIS A 381 12.14 -16.58 0.01
C HIS A 381 13.46 -16.01 0.55
N HIS A 382 14.38 -15.71 -0.36
CA HIS A 382 15.71 -15.22 0.03
C HIS A 382 15.93 -13.77 -0.37
N SER A 383 16.52 -12.98 0.52
CA SER A 383 16.82 -11.57 0.30
C SER A 383 17.75 -11.33 -0.91
N VAL A 384 17.84 -10.08 -1.38
CA VAL A 384 18.71 -9.76 -2.52
C VAL A 384 20.18 -10.01 -2.12
N GLY A 385 21.00 -10.52 -3.05
CA GLY A 385 22.43 -10.77 -2.82
C GLY A 385 22.79 -12.04 -2.06
N THR A 386 21.83 -12.86 -1.62
CA THR A 386 22.08 -14.17 -0.99
C THR A 386 22.55 -15.27 -1.93
N GLY A 387 22.59 -14.99 -3.23
CA GLY A 387 23.01 -15.96 -4.25
C GLY A 387 21.93 -16.94 -4.70
N LYS A 388 20.64 -16.56 -4.69
CA LYS A 388 19.50 -17.37 -5.19
C LYS A 388 19.77 -18.10 -6.51
N THR A 389 20.28 -17.37 -7.51
CA THR A 389 20.61 -17.93 -8.83
C THR A 389 21.64 -19.06 -8.72
N CYS A 390 22.69 -18.86 -7.92
CA CYS A 390 23.70 -19.87 -7.61
C CYS A 390 23.09 -21.08 -6.89
N THR A 391 22.19 -20.85 -5.91
CA THR A 391 21.43 -21.90 -5.22
C THR A 391 20.67 -22.79 -6.20
N ALA A 392 19.94 -22.18 -7.14
CA ALA A 392 19.14 -22.91 -8.11
C ALA A 392 19.98 -23.67 -9.14
N ILE A 393 21.08 -23.08 -9.62
CA ILE A 393 22.02 -23.77 -10.52
C ILE A 393 22.69 -24.95 -9.80
N ALA A 394 23.11 -24.77 -8.55
CA ALA A 394 23.73 -25.82 -7.76
C ALA A 394 22.77 -26.99 -7.51
N ALA A 395 21.54 -26.70 -7.08
CA ALA A 395 20.51 -27.73 -6.87
C ALA A 395 20.15 -28.47 -8.18
N ALA A 396 20.01 -27.74 -9.29
CA ALA A 396 19.72 -28.34 -10.60
C ALA A 396 20.83 -29.28 -11.08
N SER A 397 22.07 -28.80 -11.08
CA SER A 397 23.22 -29.51 -11.65
C SER A 397 23.72 -30.68 -10.81
N SER A 398 23.51 -30.66 -9.49
CA SER A 398 24.04 -31.71 -8.62
C SER A 398 23.21 -32.98 -8.50
N SER A 399 21.90 -32.90 -8.81
CA SER A 399 21.01 -34.05 -8.67
C SER A 399 19.98 -34.18 -9.78
N PHE A 400 19.34 -33.08 -10.20
CA PHE A 400 18.31 -33.17 -11.25
C PHE A 400 18.92 -33.52 -12.61
N GLU A 401 20.03 -32.87 -12.95
CA GLU A 401 20.79 -33.16 -14.16
C GLU A 401 21.28 -34.62 -14.20
N MET A 402 21.82 -35.12 -13.08
CA MET A 402 22.30 -36.51 -12.96
C MET A 402 21.17 -37.53 -13.18
N GLU A 403 19.94 -37.19 -12.79
CA GLU A 403 18.74 -38.03 -12.96
C GLU A 403 18.00 -37.79 -14.30
N ASN A 404 18.68 -37.16 -15.27
CA ASN A 404 18.17 -36.84 -16.60
C ASN A 404 16.90 -35.97 -16.60
N TYR A 405 16.74 -35.08 -15.62
CA TYR A 405 15.67 -34.08 -15.67
C TYR A 405 15.97 -33.01 -16.71
N THR A 406 14.94 -32.55 -17.41
CA THR A 406 15.01 -31.35 -18.23
C THR A 406 14.96 -30.11 -17.33
N ILE A 407 15.91 -29.18 -17.49
CA ILE A 407 15.94 -27.93 -16.72
C ILE A 407 15.28 -26.83 -17.54
N LEU A 408 14.16 -26.29 -17.04
CA LEU A 408 13.48 -25.13 -17.63
C LEU A 408 13.68 -23.91 -16.75
N TRP A 409 14.32 -22.88 -17.28
CA TRP A 409 14.54 -21.61 -16.58
C TRP A 409 13.65 -20.50 -17.13
N VAL A 410 12.81 -19.93 -16.28
CA VAL A 410 11.92 -18.81 -16.59
C VAL A 410 12.36 -17.57 -15.82
N THR A 411 12.66 -16.48 -16.52
CA THR A 411 13.08 -15.19 -15.94
C THR A 411 12.65 -14.02 -16.85
N ARG A 412 13.00 -12.78 -16.53
CA ARG A 412 12.74 -11.63 -17.43
C ARG A 412 13.58 -11.68 -18.69
N THR A 413 13.07 -11.06 -19.74
CA THR A 413 13.78 -10.88 -21.01
C THR A 413 15.18 -10.28 -20.82
N THR A 414 15.33 -9.34 -19.87
CA THR A 414 16.60 -8.66 -19.58
C THR A 414 17.61 -9.49 -18.78
N LEU A 415 17.17 -10.54 -18.07
CA LEU A 415 18.02 -11.32 -17.15
C LEU A 415 18.42 -12.70 -17.71
N LYS A 416 17.90 -13.10 -18.87
CA LYS A 416 18.19 -14.42 -19.48
C LYS A 416 19.67 -14.75 -19.60
N ASN A 417 20.48 -13.75 -19.94
CA ASN A 417 21.92 -13.93 -20.14
C ASN A 417 22.72 -13.87 -18.82
N ASP A 418 22.16 -13.27 -17.76
CA ASP A 418 22.87 -13.13 -16.48
C ASP A 418 22.98 -14.46 -15.73
N MET A 419 22.07 -15.41 -15.96
CA MET A 419 22.16 -16.76 -15.43
C MET A 419 23.49 -17.43 -15.83
N TRP A 420 23.91 -17.29 -17.10
CA TRP A 420 25.11 -17.95 -17.62
C TRP A 420 26.42 -17.48 -16.97
N LYS A 421 26.47 -16.23 -16.48
CA LYS A 421 27.61 -15.74 -15.70
C LYS A 421 27.84 -16.56 -14.43
N ASN A 422 26.75 -16.99 -13.77
CA ASN A 422 26.82 -17.83 -12.58
C ASN A 422 27.13 -19.31 -12.91
N VAL A 423 26.96 -19.72 -14.16
CA VAL A 423 27.32 -21.07 -14.63
C VAL A 423 28.80 -21.14 -15.03
N PHE A 424 29.29 -20.15 -15.77
CA PHE A 424 30.61 -20.20 -16.41
C PHE A 424 31.67 -19.32 -15.75
N ASP A 425 31.33 -18.10 -15.29
CA ASP A 425 32.33 -17.14 -14.82
C ASP A 425 32.56 -17.21 -13.31
N LYS A 426 31.48 -17.38 -12.54
CA LYS A 426 31.50 -17.54 -11.07
C LYS A 426 31.25 -18.99 -10.63
N SER A 427 31.29 -19.91 -11.60
CA SER A 427 30.72 -21.27 -11.62
C SER A 427 30.12 -21.79 -10.31
N CYS A 428 28.79 -21.91 -10.31
CA CYS A 428 27.99 -22.62 -9.29
C CYS A 428 27.44 -23.96 -9.82
N HIS A 429 27.89 -24.38 -11.00
CA HIS A 429 27.39 -25.57 -11.70
C HIS A 429 28.28 -26.77 -11.36
N ALA A 430 27.75 -27.77 -10.66
CA ALA A 430 28.56 -28.82 -10.03
C ALA A 430 29.54 -29.53 -10.99
N PRO A 431 29.12 -30.05 -12.15
CA PRO A 431 30.04 -30.63 -13.13
C PRO A 431 31.13 -29.67 -13.65
N ILE A 432 30.83 -28.36 -13.77
CA ILE A 432 31.80 -27.38 -14.28
C ILE A 432 32.77 -26.99 -13.15
N MET A 433 32.29 -26.91 -11.90
CA MET A 433 33.15 -26.71 -10.74
C MET A 433 34.18 -27.84 -10.61
N GLU A 434 33.76 -29.10 -10.79
CA GLU A 434 34.69 -30.24 -10.81
C GLU A 434 35.71 -30.16 -11.95
N MET A 435 35.31 -29.65 -13.13
CA MET A 435 36.26 -29.41 -14.23
C MET A 435 37.26 -28.29 -13.89
N LEU A 436 36.80 -27.19 -13.29
CA LEU A 436 37.64 -26.05 -12.92
C LEU A 436 38.62 -26.35 -11.78
N GLN A 437 38.36 -27.40 -10.99
CA GLN A 437 39.27 -27.90 -9.96
C GLN A 437 40.41 -28.76 -10.54
N LYS A 438 40.36 -29.12 -11.82
CA LYS A 438 41.45 -29.81 -12.52
C LYS A 438 42.42 -28.77 -13.09
N ASP A 439 43.71 -28.91 -12.78
CA ASP A 439 44.74 -27.92 -13.14
C ASP A 439 44.83 -27.62 -14.65
N ASP A 440 44.52 -28.61 -15.50
CA ASP A 440 44.64 -28.49 -16.96
C ASP A 440 43.45 -27.83 -17.66
N PHE A 441 42.35 -27.52 -16.95
CA PHE A 441 41.13 -27.05 -17.58
C PHE A 441 40.98 -25.52 -17.53
N VAL A 442 41.00 -24.90 -18.72
CA VAL A 442 40.75 -23.46 -18.89
C VAL A 442 39.39 -23.24 -19.54
N MET A 443 38.57 -22.37 -18.95
CA MET A 443 37.27 -22.05 -19.49
C MET A 443 37.40 -21.38 -20.88
N PRO A 444 36.75 -21.92 -21.94
CA PRO A 444 36.83 -21.32 -23.26
C PRO A 444 36.31 -19.87 -23.28
N ALA A 445 36.94 -18.95 -24.02
CA ALA A 445 36.45 -17.57 -24.16
C ALA A 445 35.18 -17.47 -25.03
N GLU A 446 35.03 -18.35 -26.03
CA GLU A 446 33.89 -18.33 -26.95
C GLU A 446 32.62 -18.92 -26.31
N GLU A 447 31.51 -18.17 -26.38
CA GLU A 447 30.20 -18.59 -25.85
C GLU A 447 29.71 -19.92 -26.44
N LYS A 448 29.89 -20.15 -27.74
CA LYS A 448 29.49 -21.41 -28.41
C LYS A 448 30.21 -22.62 -27.83
N LYS A 449 31.48 -22.49 -27.45
CA LYS A 449 32.28 -23.56 -26.84
C LYS A 449 31.85 -23.78 -25.38
N ARG A 450 31.60 -22.71 -24.62
CA ARG A 450 31.04 -22.80 -23.25
C ARG A 450 29.72 -23.55 -23.21
N MET A 451 28.81 -23.26 -24.13
CA MET A 451 27.50 -23.93 -24.20
C MET A 451 27.57 -25.43 -24.51
N LYS A 452 28.66 -25.92 -25.11
CA LYS A 452 28.88 -27.36 -25.36
C LYS A 452 29.28 -28.14 -24.11
N LEU A 453 29.70 -27.45 -23.04
CA LEU A 453 30.06 -28.08 -21.76
C LEU A 453 28.83 -28.54 -20.96
N LEU A 454 27.65 -28.02 -21.30
CA LEU A 454 26.40 -28.36 -20.62
C LEU A 454 25.81 -29.65 -21.17
N SER A 455 25.20 -30.44 -20.28
CA SER A 455 24.51 -31.67 -20.68
C SER A 455 23.20 -31.40 -21.45
N LYS A 456 22.59 -32.49 -21.93
CA LYS A 456 21.29 -32.46 -22.62
C LYS A 456 20.17 -31.89 -21.75
N SER A 457 20.30 -31.92 -20.42
CA SER A 457 19.35 -31.36 -19.47
C SER A 457 19.17 -29.85 -19.63
N TRP A 458 20.17 -29.13 -20.15
CA TRP A 458 20.16 -27.68 -20.38
C TRP A 458 19.91 -27.28 -21.85
N LYS A 459 19.45 -28.23 -22.68
CA LYS A 459 19.24 -28.02 -24.12
C LYS A 459 18.25 -26.90 -24.44
N ILE A 460 17.27 -26.67 -23.55
CA ILE A 460 16.30 -25.58 -23.68
C ILE A 460 16.88 -24.32 -23.01
N LYS A 461 17.15 -23.29 -23.82
CA LYS A 461 17.66 -22.01 -23.32
C LYS A 461 16.67 -21.32 -22.38
N PRO A 462 17.16 -20.47 -21.44
CA PRO A 462 16.31 -19.65 -20.58
C PRO A 462 15.29 -18.83 -21.38
N MET A 463 14.06 -18.77 -20.88
CA MET A 463 12.93 -18.16 -21.58
C MET A 463 12.23 -17.09 -20.74
N SER A 464 11.51 -16.20 -21.42
CA SER A 464 10.69 -15.20 -20.72
C SER A 464 9.36 -15.80 -20.28
N TYR A 465 8.72 -15.19 -19.28
CA TYR A 465 7.37 -15.57 -18.85
C TYR A 465 6.38 -15.75 -20.01
N LYS A 466 6.36 -14.83 -20.97
CA LYS A 466 5.51 -14.97 -22.17
C LYS A 466 5.91 -16.13 -23.08
N GLN A 467 7.20 -16.35 -23.30
CA GLN A 467 7.65 -17.50 -24.07
C GLN A 467 7.28 -18.80 -23.38
N PHE A 468 7.33 -18.83 -22.05
CA PHE A 468 6.87 -19.95 -21.27
C PHE A 468 5.35 -20.15 -21.38
N SER A 469 4.53 -19.09 -21.26
CA SER A 469 3.09 -19.20 -21.52
C SER A 469 2.79 -19.70 -22.93
N ASN A 470 3.53 -19.24 -23.94
CA ASN A 470 3.39 -19.74 -25.32
C ASN A 470 3.82 -21.21 -25.47
N LEU A 471 4.80 -21.67 -24.69
CA LEU A 471 5.21 -23.08 -24.63
C LEU A 471 4.07 -23.92 -24.08
N LEU A 472 3.45 -23.46 -22.98
CA LEU A 472 2.32 -24.15 -22.37
C LEU A 472 1.04 -24.13 -23.24
N LEU A 473 0.91 -23.12 -24.10
CA LEU A 473 -0.15 -23.02 -25.11
C LEU A 473 0.16 -23.79 -26.40
N GLU A 474 1.32 -24.46 -26.50
CA GLU A 474 1.71 -25.29 -27.64
C GLU A 474 1.99 -24.48 -28.92
N LYS A 475 2.44 -23.22 -28.76
CA LYS A 475 2.55 -22.22 -29.85
C LYS A 475 3.99 -21.85 -30.24
N ASN A 476 5.01 -22.53 -29.72
CA ASN A 476 6.40 -22.16 -30.01
C ASN A 476 7.33 -23.36 -30.22
N ALA A 477 8.52 -23.10 -30.78
CA ALA A 477 9.54 -24.12 -31.01
C ALA A 477 10.05 -24.79 -29.72
N PHE A 478 9.95 -24.09 -28.58
CA PHE A 478 10.30 -24.66 -27.28
C PHE A 478 9.36 -25.81 -26.89
N TYR A 479 8.06 -25.71 -27.19
CA TYR A 479 7.10 -26.80 -26.99
C TYR A 479 7.48 -28.05 -27.80
N THR A 480 7.76 -27.89 -29.09
CA THR A 480 8.19 -29.01 -29.94
C THR A 480 9.47 -29.66 -29.40
N SER A 481 10.43 -28.85 -28.97
CA SER A 481 11.67 -29.34 -28.37
C SER A 481 11.42 -30.12 -27.08
N LEU A 482 10.56 -29.61 -26.21
CA LEU A 482 10.21 -30.25 -24.94
C LEU A 482 9.46 -31.57 -25.15
N VAL A 483 8.52 -31.61 -26.10
CA VAL A 483 7.80 -32.84 -26.48
C VAL A 483 8.76 -33.88 -27.04
N ASN A 484 9.76 -33.49 -27.81
CA ASN A 484 10.76 -34.42 -28.33
C ASN A 484 11.66 -35.00 -27.22
N ILE A 485 11.81 -34.30 -26.08
CA ILE A 485 12.62 -34.77 -24.95
C ILE A 485 11.79 -35.61 -23.98
N ASN A 486 10.62 -35.10 -23.55
CA ASN A 486 9.83 -35.68 -22.46
C ASN A 486 8.59 -36.47 -22.93
N GLY A 487 8.24 -36.37 -24.21
CA GLY A 487 7.04 -36.96 -24.79
C GLY A 487 5.84 -36.03 -24.84
N LYS A 488 4.84 -36.42 -25.63
CA LYS A 488 3.63 -35.61 -25.89
C LYS A 488 2.55 -35.73 -24.81
N THR A 489 2.56 -36.82 -24.04
CA THR A 489 1.55 -37.11 -23.02
C THR A 489 1.63 -36.13 -21.86
N ASP A 490 2.83 -35.95 -21.30
CA ASP A 490 3.13 -34.88 -20.34
C ASP A 490 4.48 -34.25 -20.72
N PRO A 491 4.47 -33.11 -21.44
CA PRO A 491 5.70 -32.42 -21.80
C PRO A 491 6.52 -31.95 -20.58
N LEU A 492 5.92 -31.83 -19.40
CA LEU A 492 6.60 -31.41 -18.17
C LEU A 492 7.08 -32.61 -17.33
N ARG A 493 6.94 -33.85 -17.81
CA ARG A 493 7.48 -35.03 -17.14
C ARG A 493 8.99 -34.89 -16.96
N LYS A 494 9.52 -35.34 -15.82
CA LYS A 494 10.94 -35.24 -15.42
C LYS A 494 11.53 -33.87 -15.73
N THR A 495 10.83 -32.82 -15.31
CA THR A 495 11.26 -31.43 -15.54
C THR A 495 11.46 -30.72 -14.22
N LEU A 496 12.60 -30.06 -14.03
CA LEU A 496 12.78 -29.05 -13.00
C LEU A 496 12.45 -27.69 -13.60
N LEU A 497 11.35 -27.08 -13.15
CA LEU A 497 10.94 -25.74 -13.55
C LEU A 497 11.43 -24.73 -12.52
N ILE A 498 12.42 -23.93 -12.92
CA ILE A 498 12.99 -22.84 -12.12
C ILE A 498 12.31 -21.55 -12.55
N ILE A 499 11.64 -20.89 -11.61
CA ILE A 499 10.96 -19.61 -11.84
C ILE A 499 11.67 -18.55 -11.01
N ASP A 500 12.48 -17.74 -11.69
CA ASP A 500 13.16 -16.60 -11.11
C ASP A 500 12.22 -15.40 -11.04
N GLU A 501 12.25 -14.65 -9.93
CA GLU A 501 11.30 -13.58 -9.60
C GLU A 501 9.83 -14.05 -9.56
N ALA A 502 9.57 -15.19 -8.92
CA ALA A 502 8.26 -15.86 -8.89
C ALA A 502 7.07 -14.96 -8.47
N HIS A 503 7.31 -13.87 -7.73
CA HIS A 503 6.29 -12.87 -7.41
C HIS A 503 5.65 -12.22 -8.65
N LYS A 504 6.30 -12.24 -9.81
CA LYS A 504 5.74 -11.75 -11.09
C LYS A 504 4.70 -12.67 -11.72
N LEU A 505 4.51 -13.89 -11.20
CA LEU A 505 3.42 -14.77 -11.64
C LEU A 505 2.06 -14.15 -11.29
N PHE A 506 1.90 -13.74 -10.02
CA PHE A 506 0.61 -13.32 -9.46
C PHE A 506 0.54 -11.83 -9.10
N GLY A 507 1.70 -11.17 -8.88
CA GLY A 507 1.78 -9.76 -8.55
C GLY A 507 1.45 -8.80 -9.71
N GLY A 508 0.72 -7.72 -9.39
CA GLY A 508 0.18 -6.77 -10.35
C GLY A 508 1.15 -5.68 -10.88
N SER A 509 0.72 -5.10 -12.01
CA SER A 509 1.13 -3.85 -12.69
C SER A 509 2.51 -3.64 -13.34
N ASP A 510 3.59 -4.37 -13.01
CA ASP A 510 4.91 -4.05 -13.61
C ASP A 510 5.22 -4.66 -14.96
N LEU A 511 4.66 -5.83 -15.26
CA LEU A 511 4.84 -6.45 -16.57
C LEU A 511 3.93 -5.75 -17.58
N SER A 512 4.52 -5.34 -18.71
CA SER A 512 3.74 -4.83 -19.83
C SER A 512 2.66 -5.84 -20.22
N THR A 513 1.53 -5.40 -20.80
CA THR A 513 0.51 -6.33 -21.34
C THR A 513 1.09 -7.36 -22.32
N LEU A 514 2.26 -7.05 -22.89
CA LEU A 514 3.04 -7.92 -23.77
C LEU A 514 3.94 -8.92 -23.05
N GLU A 515 4.09 -8.89 -21.72
CA GLU A 515 4.96 -9.79 -20.95
C GLU A 515 4.22 -10.57 -19.84
N LYS A 516 2.95 -10.24 -19.57
CA LYS A 516 2.15 -10.93 -18.54
C LYS A 516 1.99 -12.42 -18.82
N PRO A 517 2.30 -13.30 -17.85
CA PRO A 517 2.06 -14.73 -17.98
C PRO A 517 0.56 -15.06 -17.93
N ASP A 518 0.16 -16.12 -18.63
CA ASP A 518 -1.13 -16.77 -18.41
C ASP A 518 -0.99 -17.74 -17.22
N THR A 519 -1.43 -17.31 -16.05
CA THR A 519 -1.33 -18.08 -14.80
C THR A 519 -2.31 -19.25 -14.75
N SER A 520 -3.45 -19.12 -15.42
CA SER A 520 -4.46 -20.18 -15.50
C SER A 520 -3.95 -21.38 -16.29
N ILE A 521 -3.29 -21.16 -17.44
CA ILE A 521 -2.68 -22.27 -18.20
C ILE A 521 -1.49 -22.88 -17.46
N LEU A 522 -0.69 -22.06 -16.77
CA LEU A 522 0.42 -22.52 -15.94
C LEU A 522 -0.05 -23.49 -14.87
N HIS A 523 -0.99 -23.05 -14.04
CA HIS A 523 -1.59 -23.89 -12.99
C HIS A 523 -2.15 -25.17 -13.59
N LYS A 524 -2.94 -25.07 -14.66
CA LYS A 524 -3.53 -26.24 -15.34
C LYS A 524 -2.49 -27.26 -15.80
N LYS A 525 -1.40 -26.84 -16.45
CA LYS A 525 -0.37 -27.75 -16.98
C LYS A 525 0.48 -28.37 -15.88
N ILE A 526 0.78 -27.64 -14.81
CA ILE A 526 1.46 -28.19 -13.62
C ILE A 526 0.59 -29.25 -12.95
N MET A 527 -0.68 -28.93 -12.67
CA MET A 527 -1.61 -29.87 -12.04
C MET A 527 -1.84 -31.13 -12.90
N HIS A 528 -1.87 -30.96 -14.22
CA HIS A 528 -1.90 -32.09 -15.15
C HIS A 528 -0.67 -32.99 -14.98
N SER A 529 0.53 -32.42 -14.97
CA SER A 529 1.76 -33.21 -14.76
C SER A 529 1.74 -33.96 -13.42
N TYR A 530 1.23 -33.34 -12.34
CA TYR A 530 1.09 -34.00 -11.04
C TYR A 530 0.15 -35.21 -11.10
N SER A 531 -0.98 -35.07 -11.81
CA SER A 531 -1.95 -36.15 -11.95
C SER A 531 -1.51 -37.29 -12.87
N VAL A 532 -0.71 -37.00 -13.90
CA VAL A 532 -0.35 -37.96 -14.95
C VAL A 532 0.99 -38.64 -14.69
N SER A 533 2.00 -37.87 -14.26
CA SER A 533 3.38 -38.35 -14.15
C SER A 533 3.77 -38.75 -12.73
N GLY A 534 2.90 -38.59 -11.73
CA GLY A 534 3.13 -39.11 -10.38
C GLY A 534 4.45 -38.65 -9.77
N THR A 535 5.36 -39.59 -9.45
CA THR A 535 6.71 -39.30 -8.93
C THR A 535 7.60 -38.56 -9.95
N ASP A 536 7.46 -38.87 -11.24
CA ASP A 536 8.15 -38.23 -12.37
C ASP A 536 7.52 -36.88 -12.78
N SER A 537 6.54 -36.37 -12.04
CA SER A 537 5.93 -35.08 -12.35
C SER A 537 6.92 -33.93 -12.27
N VAL A 538 6.58 -32.80 -12.88
CA VAL A 538 7.36 -31.56 -12.76
C VAL A 538 7.67 -31.23 -11.30
N LYS A 539 8.87 -30.69 -11.05
CA LYS A 539 9.26 -30.10 -9.76
C LYS A 539 9.46 -28.61 -9.91
N LEU A 540 9.03 -27.83 -8.92
CA LEU A 540 9.08 -26.37 -8.96
C LEU A 540 10.15 -25.82 -8.02
N LEU A 541 11.06 -24.99 -8.53
CA LEU A 541 11.94 -24.17 -7.70
C LEU A 541 11.65 -22.70 -7.99
N MET A 542 10.94 -22.05 -7.07
CA MET A 542 10.50 -20.67 -7.22
C MET A 542 11.38 -19.76 -6.38
N MET A 543 11.89 -18.67 -6.95
CA MET A 543 12.81 -17.77 -6.27
C MET A 543 12.23 -16.36 -6.20
N SER A 544 12.17 -15.77 -5.00
CA SER A 544 11.74 -14.38 -4.83
C SER A 544 12.31 -13.77 -3.56
N ALA A 545 12.74 -12.51 -3.61
CA ALA A 545 13.06 -11.74 -2.41
C ALA A 545 11.80 -11.16 -1.73
N THR A 546 10.70 -11.05 -2.49
CA THR A 546 9.43 -10.45 -2.05
C THR A 546 8.29 -11.26 -2.67
N PRO A 547 7.97 -12.46 -2.15
CA PRO A 547 6.91 -13.31 -2.70
C PRO A 547 5.51 -12.69 -2.60
N ILE A 548 5.33 -11.69 -1.74
CA ILE A 548 4.12 -10.87 -1.60
C ILE A 548 4.45 -9.45 -2.11
N VAL A 549 3.71 -8.96 -3.11
CA VAL A 549 3.89 -7.61 -3.68
C VAL A 549 2.74 -6.70 -3.32
N GLU A 550 1.54 -6.98 -3.84
CA GLU A 550 0.35 -6.13 -3.68
C GLU A 550 -0.70 -6.80 -2.79
N ASN A 551 -0.82 -8.14 -2.86
CA ASN A 551 -1.83 -8.90 -2.14
C ASN A 551 -1.20 -10.09 -1.39
N PRO A 552 -1.46 -10.27 -0.09
CA PRO A 552 -0.97 -11.43 0.67
C PRO A 552 -1.40 -12.79 0.11
N LEU A 553 -2.51 -12.86 -0.65
CA LEU A 553 -2.94 -14.10 -1.32
C LEU A 553 -1.94 -14.59 -2.39
N GLU A 554 -1.06 -13.73 -2.91
CA GLU A 554 -0.04 -14.11 -3.90
C GLU A 554 0.88 -15.22 -3.36
N MET A 555 1.26 -15.15 -2.08
CA MET A 555 2.07 -16.21 -1.45
C MET A 555 1.30 -17.53 -1.38
N ILE A 556 -0.01 -17.48 -1.16
CA ILE A 556 -0.86 -18.67 -1.13
C ILE A 556 -0.99 -19.27 -2.53
N GLU A 557 -1.10 -18.44 -3.57
CA GLU A 557 -1.08 -18.89 -4.96
C GLU A 557 0.24 -19.59 -5.31
N LEU A 558 1.38 -19.07 -4.86
CA LEU A 558 2.68 -19.71 -5.04
C LEU A 558 2.73 -21.07 -4.34
N VAL A 559 2.36 -21.15 -3.06
CA VAL A 559 2.34 -22.43 -2.31
C VAL A 559 1.39 -23.43 -2.97
N ASN A 560 0.23 -22.99 -3.43
CA ASN A 560 -0.75 -23.85 -4.11
C ASN A 560 -0.18 -24.52 -5.36
N LEU A 561 0.74 -23.88 -6.09
CA LEU A 561 1.42 -24.51 -7.23
C LEU A 561 2.25 -25.73 -6.81
N CYS A 562 2.76 -25.77 -5.58
CA CYS A 562 3.51 -26.90 -5.03
C CYS A 562 2.63 -28.02 -4.45
N LYS A 563 1.30 -27.89 -4.52
CA LYS A 563 0.34 -28.79 -3.88
C LYS A 563 -0.60 -29.43 -4.89
N LEU A 564 -1.06 -30.64 -4.56
CA LEU A 564 -2.09 -31.32 -5.35
C LEU A 564 -3.42 -30.55 -5.31
N PRO A 565 -4.28 -30.63 -6.34
CA PRO A 565 -5.52 -29.88 -6.40
C PRO A 565 -6.45 -30.06 -5.19
N SER A 566 -6.46 -31.23 -4.56
CA SER A 566 -7.27 -31.54 -3.38
C SER A 566 -6.76 -30.88 -2.09
N GLN A 567 -5.51 -30.41 -2.08
CA GLN A 567 -4.85 -29.86 -0.90
C GLN A 567 -4.84 -28.32 -0.93
N GLN A 568 -5.15 -27.68 -2.05
CA GLN A 568 -4.98 -26.24 -2.25
C GLN A 568 -5.91 -25.39 -1.37
N LEU A 569 -5.38 -24.27 -0.91
CA LEU A 569 -6.10 -23.27 -0.13
C LEU A 569 -6.88 -22.28 -1.01
N PRO A 570 -7.96 -21.65 -0.50
CA PRO A 570 -8.71 -20.68 -1.26
C PRO A 570 -7.90 -19.40 -1.54
N ILE A 571 -7.85 -19.01 -2.81
CA ILE A 571 -7.12 -17.82 -3.32
C ILE A 571 -8.01 -16.57 -3.43
N VAL A 572 -9.16 -16.57 -2.78
CA VAL A 572 -10.15 -15.47 -2.83
C VAL A 572 -10.42 -15.03 -1.39
N TYR A 573 -10.12 -13.76 -1.07
CA TYR A 573 -10.11 -13.26 0.32
C TYR A 573 -11.40 -13.58 1.10
N PRO A 574 -12.62 -13.33 0.58
CA PRO A 574 -13.87 -13.70 1.27
C PRO A 574 -14.06 -15.20 1.57
N LYS A 575 -13.35 -16.11 0.88
CA LYS A 575 -13.34 -17.55 1.18
C LYS A 575 -12.23 -17.92 2.17
N PHE A 576 -11.14 -17.17 2.17
CA PHE A 576 -10.00 -17.39 3.06
C PHE A 576 -10.27 -16.85 4.46
N GLU A 577 -10.77 -15.62 4.58
CA GLU A 577 -11.04 -14.93 5.84
C GLU A 577 -11.80 -15.80 6.86
N PRO A 578 -12.98 -16.40 6.57
CA PRO A 578 -13.72 -17.17 7.58
C PRO A 578 -13.04 -18.47 8.01
N LEU A 579 -12.05 -18.97 7.25
CA LEU A 579 -11.37 -20.22 7.55
C LEU A 579 -10.09 -20.01 8.37
N PHE A 580 -9.45 -18.85 8.21
CA PHE A 580 -8.11 -18.60 8.74
C PHE A 580 -8.03 -17.37 9.65
N LEU A 581 -8.82 -16.33 9.38
CA LEU A 581 -8.66 -14.99 9.99
C LEU A 581 -9.83 -14.64 10.93
N ASN A 582 -9.58 -13.72 11.86
CA ASN A 582 -10.57 -13.11 12.71
C ASN A 582 -11.12 -11.80 12.10
N THR A 583 -12.02 -11.13 12.80
CA THR A 583 -12.66 -9.88 12.33
C THR A 583 -11.68 -8.73 12.10
N ASN A 584 -10.49 -8.79 12.68
CA ASN A 584 -9.46 -7.74 12.63
C ASN A 584 -8.38 -8.03 11.56
N GLY A 585 -8.44 -9.18 10.88
CA GLY A 585 -7.46 -9.58 9.88
C GLY A 585 -6.30 -10.45 10.41
N ASN A 586 -6.24 -10.72 11.73
CA ASN A 586 -5.23 -11.64 12.30
C ASN A 586 -5.64 -13.10 12.08
N PHE A 587 -4.68 -14.01 12.01
CA PHE A 587 -4.93 -15.43 12.05
C PHE A 587 -5.58 -15.84 13.38
N THR A 588 -6.61 -16.66 13.27
CA THR A 588 -7.12 -17.42 14.42
C THR A 588 -6.12 -18.49 14.82
N THR A 589 -6.12 -18.93 16.08
CA THR A 589 -5.21 -19.99 16.54
C THR A 589 -5.32 -21.27 15.70
N GLN A 590 -6.54 -21.69 15.36
CA GLN A 590 -6.78 -22.86 14.50
C GLN A 590 -6.36 -22.60 13.05
N GLY A 591 -6.67 -21.41 12.52
CA GLY A 591 -6.27 -20.98 11.18
C GLY A 591 -4.76 -20.99 11.00
N LYS A 592 -4.04 -20.42 11.97
CA LYS A 592 -2.56 -20.40 12.02
C LYS A 592 -2.00 -21.81 11.96
N GLN A 593 -2.47 -22.73 12.80
CA GLN A 593 -2.00 -24.13 12.80
C GLN A 593 -2.26 -24.84 11.46
N LYS A 594 -3.47 -24.70 10.90
CA LYS A 594 -3.80 -25.29 9.59
C LYS A 594 -2.92 -24.74 8.48
N PHE A 595 -2.68 -23.43 8.49
CA PHE A 595 -1.85 -22.77 7.49
C PHE A 595 -0.38 -23.19 7.60
N ILE A 596 0.17 -23.19 8.82
CA ILE A 596 1.52 -23.66 9.13
C ILE A 596 1.74 -25.09 8.61
N HIS A 597 0.84 -26.02 8.95
CA HIS A 597 0.91 -27.40 8.44
C HIS A 597 0.86 -27.47 6.91
N HIS A 598 0.07 -26.60 6.28
CA HIS A 598 -0.04 -26.54 4.83
C HIS A 598 1.25 -26.08 4.16
N ILE A 599 1.94 -25.07 4.69
CA ILE A 599 3.16 -24.48 4.08
C ILE A 599 4.46 -25.21 4.47
N THR A 600 4.42 -26.05 5.51
CA THR A 600 5.60 -26.79 6.01
C THR A 600 6.31 -27.53 4.88
N GLY A 601 7.64 -27.42 4.83
CA GLY A 601 8.46 -28.13 3.84
C GLY A 601 8.65 -27.41 2.50
N HIS A 602 7.91 -26.33 2.24
CA HIS A 602 7.86 -25.66 0.93
C HIS A 602 8.51 -24.29 0.87
N ILE A 603 8.94 -23.72 2.01
CA ILE A 603 9.53 -22.38 2.06
C ILE A 603 10.90 -22.48 2.71
N SER A 604 11.92 -21.97 2.04
CA SER A 604 13.23 -21.71 2.63
C SER A 604 13.40 -20.19 2.75
N TYR A 605 13.85 -19.72 3.91
CA TYR A 605 13.99 -18.31 4.22
C TYR A 605 15.42 -17.97 4.61
N LEU A 606 16.03 -17.06 3.86
CA LEU A 606 17.36 -16.54 4.14
C LEU A 606 17.36 -15.03 3.93
N ASN A 607 17.84 -14.31 4.94
CA ASN A 607 17.90 -12.86 4.90
C ASN A 607 19.28 -12.45 5.39
N ARG A 608 20.08 -11.94 4.46
CA ARG A 608 21.44 -11.45 4.73
C ARG A 608 21.55 -9.94 4.61
N GLU A 609 20.44 -9.22 4.40
CA GLU A 609 20.46 -7.74 4.29
C GLU A 609 21.04 -7.07 5.55
N LYS A 610 20.95 -7.75 6.71
CA LYS A 610 21.50 -7.28 7.99
C LYS A 610 22.95 -7.74 8.27
N ASP A 611 23.55 -8.51 7.36
CA ASP A 611 24.95 -8.92 7.49
C ASP A 611 25.86 -7.74 7.09
N ALA A 612 26.18 -6.90 8.08
CA ALA A 612 26.94 -5.66 7.93
C ALA A 612 28.35 -5.86 7.34
N ARG A 613 28.87 -7.10 7.33
CA ARG A 613 30.19 -7.49 6.82
C ARG A 613 30.27 -7.54 5.31
N GLN A 614 29.13 -7.77 4.66
CA GLN A 614 29.03 -7.91 3.20
C GLN A 614 27.98 -6.99 2.59
N PHE A 615 27.06 -6.44 3.37
CA PHE A 615 25.99 -5.58 2.88
C PHE A 615 25.97 -4.26 3.63
N ALA A 616 25.69 -3.19 2.89
CA ALA A 616 25.44 -1.92 3.52
C ALA A 616 24.14 -1.93 4.34
N GLN A 617 24.16 -1.24 5.47
CA GLN A 617 23.09 -1.20 6.46
C GLN A 617 22.23 0.05 6.26
N PRO A 618 21.01 -0.08 5.71
CA PRO A 618 20.16 1.06 5.41
C PRO A 618 19.60 1.72 6.67
N LYS A 619 19.84 3.02 6.82
CA LYS A 619 19.25 3.88 7.84
C LYS A 619 18.15 4.72 7.22
N VAL A 620 16.91 4.23 7.33
CA VAL A 620 15.74 4.87 6.71
C VAL A 620 15.24 6.02 7.58
N LYS A 621 15.16 7.22 7.00
CA LYS A 621 14.63 8.44 7.61
C LYS A 621 13.56 9.03 6.69
N VAL A 622 12.39 9.32 7.26
CA VAL A 622 11.33 10.04 6.55
C VAL A 622 11.53 11.54 6.79
N ASN A 623 11.71 12.29 5.71
CA ASN A 623 11.75 13.74 5.71
C ASN A 623 10.34 14.25 5.40
N TYR A 624 9.65 14.71 6.43
CA TYR A 624 8.36 15.38 6.30
C TYR A 624 8.57 16.79 5.76
N VAL A 625 7.93 17.08 4.63
CA VAL A 625 7.97 18.38 3.96
C VAL A 625 6.58 18.99 4.08
N PRO A 626 6.42 20.21 4.64
CA PRO A 626 5.11 20.79 4.83
C PRO A 626 4.41 21.00 3.48
N LEU A 627 3.15 20.58 3.39
CA LEU A 627 2.30 20.71 2.21
C LEU A 627 2.21 22.17 1.73
N VAL A 628 2.23 23.09 2.69
CA VAL A 628 2.23 24.55 2.47
C VAL A 628 3.28 25.17 3.38
N LYS A 629 4.17 25.98 2.81
CA LYS A 629 5.22 26.69 3.56
C LYS A 629 4.69 27.88 4.36
N ASN A 630 3.82 28.68 3.76
CA ASN A 630 3.23 29.86 4.39
C ASN A 630 1.69 29.75 4.39
N MET A 631 1.10 29.61 5.58
CA MET A 631 -0.35 29.55 5.79
C MET A 631 -1.06 30.87 5.45
N GLU A 632 -0.36 32.01 5.47
CA GLU A 632 -0.92 33.31 5.07
C GLU A 632 -1.41 33.30 3.63
N LYS A 633 -0.69 32.62 2.72
CA LYS A 633 -1.11 32.50 1.32
C LYS A 633 -2.44 31.73 1.18
N ILE A 634 -2.75 30.80 2.08
CA ILE A 634 -4.06 30.14 2.12
C ILE A 634 -5.12 31.14 2.59
N LYS A 635 -4.84 31.88 3.66
CA LYS A 635 -5.75 32.91 4.18
C LYS A 635 -6.03 34.00 3.13
N GLN A 636 -5.03 34.39 2.34
CA GLN A 636 -5.13 35.43 1.31
C GLN A 636 -6.02 35.03 0.13
N PHE A 637 -6.02 33.75 -0.29
CA PHE A 637 -6.66 33.33 -1.55
C PHE A 637 -7.77 32.27 -1.42
N ASP A 638 -7.83 31.53 -0.30
CA ASP A 638 -8.75 30.40 -0.14
C ASP A 638 -10.05 30.78 0.58
N LYS A 639 -11.08 31.09 -0.20
CA LYS A 639 -12.41 31.43 0.32
C LYS A 639 -13.03 30.33 1.19
N ILE A 640 -12.75 29.06 0.90
CA ILE A 640 -13.35 27.94 1.63
C ILE A 640 -12.70 27.82 3.01
N PHE A 641 -11.36 27.91 3.06
CA PHE A 641 -10.61 27.88 4.31
C PHE A 641 -11.08 28.96 5.29
N ASN A 642 -11.07 30.22 4.85
CA ASN A 642 -11.51 31.35 5.69
C ASN A 642 -12.97 31.24 6.12
N ARG A 643 -13.84 30.67 5.26
CA ARG A 643 -15.23 30.46 5.61
C ARG A 643 -15.38 29.48 6.77
N ASP A 644 -14.68 28.35 6.69
CA ASP A 644 -14.83 27.27 7.64
C ASP A 644 -14.16 27.65 8.98
N ASP A 645 -13.02 28.35 8.96
CA ASP A 645 -12.35 28.93 10.14
C ASP A 645 -13.29 29.89 10.93
N ILE A 646 -14.00 30.77 10.21
CA ILE A 646 -15.00 31.66 10.83
C ILE A 646 -16.20 30.88 11.39
N LEU A 647 -16.64 29.83 10.69
CA LEU A 647 -17.75 29.00 11.16
C LEU A 647 -17.38 28.23 12.43
N GLU A 648 -16.15 27.74 12.54
CA GLU A 648 -15.62 27.09 13.73
C GLU A 648 -15.54 28.08 14.91
N SER A 649 -15.02 29.28 14.67
CA SER A 649 -15.03 30.36 15.67
C SER A 649 -16.45 30.69 16.16
N ILE A 650 -17.43 30.79 15.25
CA ILE A 650 -18.84 31.02 15.63
C ILE A 650 -19.38 29.84 16.43
N ALA A 651 -19.11 28.60 16.04
CA ALA A 651 -19.58 27.41 16.74
C ALA A 651 -19.04 27.34 18.18
N ASN A 652 -17.77 27.69 18.40
CA ASN A 652 -17.16 27.78 19.72
C ASN A 652 -17.87 28.83 20.61
N ILE A 653 -18.16 30.02 20.05
CA ILE A 653 -18.91 31.06 20.78
C ILE A 653 -20.35 30.62 21.05
N GLU A 654 -21.00 29.91 20.11
CA GLU A 654 -22.34 29.33 20.32
C GLU A 654 -22.35 28.30 21.46
N GLN A 655 -21.28 27.50 21.59
CA GLN A 655 -21.11 26.57 22.70
C GLN A 655 -20.91 27.29 24.03
N GLU A 656 -20.12 28.37 24.07
CA GLU A 656 -20.00 29.25 25.25
C GLU A 656 -21.35 29.84 25.65
N ILE A 657 -22.17 30.27 24.68
CA ILE A 657 -23.53 30.76 24.94
C ILE A 657 -24.42 29.64 25.51
N GLN A 658 -24.31 28.40 25.03
CA GLN A 658 -25.05 27.27 25.61
C GLN A 658 -24.61 27.00 27.06
N ASN A 659 -23.31 27.08 27.34
CA ASN A 659 -22.76 26.92 28.69
C ASN A 659 -23.16 28.06 29.64
N GLU A 660 -23.30 29.30 29.15
CA GLU A 660 -23.85 30.41 29.95
C GLU A 660 -25.37 30.28 30.13
N ASN A 661 -26.10 29.82 29.12
CA ASN A 661 -27.54 29.59 29.23
C ASN A 661 -27.86 28.45 30.21
N SER A 662 -27.02 27.43 30.35
CA SER A 662 -27.25 26.36 31.35
C SER A 662 -27.14 26.88 32.80
N LYS A 663 -26.53 28.05 33.02
CA LYS A 663 -26.55 28.74 34.32
C LYS A 663 -27.90 29.41 34.63
N PHE A 664 -28.77 29.60 33.63
CA PHE A 664 -30.19 29.94 33.84
C PHE A 664 -31.00 28.69 34.18
N THR A 665 -31.09 28.33 35.46
CA THR A 665 -32.06 27.32 35.91
C THR A 665 -33.46 27.93 36.00
N ASP A 666 -34.50 27.10 35.82
CA ASP A 666 -35.91 27.52 35.92
C ASP A 666 -36.20 28.24 37.25
N GLU A 667 -35.63 27.76 38.37
CA GLU A 667 -35.73 28.39 39.70
C GLU A 667 -35.12 29.80 39.77
N LEU A 668 -33.99 30.03 39.10
CA LEU A 668 -33.32 31.33 39.11
C LEU A 668 -34.16 32.34 38.33
N MET A 669 -34.82 31.93 37.24
CA MET A 669 -35.68 32.80 36.42
C MET A 669 -36.99 33.18 37.12
N GLU A 670 -37.53 32.29 37.96
CA GLU A 670 -38.86 32.40 38.55
C GLU A 670 -38.85 32.93 39.98
N ALA A 671 -37.66 33.15 40.54
CA ALA A 671 -37.42 33.72 41.86
C ALA A 671 -38.26 34.98 42.09
N ASN A 672 -39.26 34.84 42.97
CA ASN A 672 -40.18 35.89 43.34
C ASN A 672 -40.47 35.86 44.84
N LYS A 673 -41.14 36.90 45.35
CA LYS A 673 -41.42 37.05 46.79
C LYS A 673 -42.17 35.86 47.43
N HIS A 674 -42.96 35.12 46.65
CA HIS A 674 -43.75 33.99 47.14
C HIS A 674 -42.91 32.73 47.31
N MET A 675 -41.84 32.59 46.54
CA MET A 675 -40.87 31.49 46.65
C MET A 675 -40.20 31.45 48.04
N PHE A 676 -40.03 32.62 48.66
CA PHE A 676 -39.39 32.77 49.98
C PHE A 676 -40.39 33.08 51.09
N SER A 677 -41.67 32.77 50.88
CA SER A 677 -42.75 33.10 51.82
C SER A 677 -42.64 32.36 53.15
N HIS A 678 -42.09 31.14 53.16
CA HIS A 678 -41.83 30.33 54.36
C HIS A 678 -40.96 31.05 55.41
N LEU A 679 -40.12 32.00 55.00
CA LEU A 679 -39.32 32.80 55.92
C LEU A 679 -40.17 33.69 56.84
N HIS A 680 -41.42 33.96 56.46
CA HIS A 680 -42.37 34.66 57.33
C HIS A 680 -42.91 33.79 58.47
N ASP A 681 -42.82 32.47 58.36
CA ASP A 681 -43.30 31.53 59.39
C ASP A 681 -42.43 31.63 60.65
N LYS A 682 -41.16 32.06 60.53
CA LYS A 682 -40.29 32.38 61.68
C LYS A 682 -40.84 33.49 62.61
N CYS A 683 -41.89 34.20 62.20
CA CYS A 683 -42.54 35.25 62.99
C CYS A 683 -43.87 34.84 63.64
N THR A 684 -44.32 33.58 63.51
CA THR A 684 -45.65 33.15 63.99
C THR A 684 -45.72 33.03 65.51
N ASP A 685 -44.62 32.62 66.14
CA ASP A 685 -44.58 32.17 67.55
C ASP A 685 -44.14 33.26 68.54
N LEU A 686 -44.13 34.52 68.12
CA LEU A 686 -43.74 35.66 68.99
C LEU A 686 -44.92 36.15 69.84
N ASP A 687 -44.72 36.38 71.15
CA ASP A 687 -45.82 36.65 72.09
C ASP A 687 -46.52 38.02 71.93
N SER A 688 -45.85 39.04 71.38
CA SER A 688 -46.41 40.39 71.27
C SER A 688 -46.74 40.83 69.83
N LYS A 689 -47.87 41.54 69.67
CA LYS A 689 -48.31 42.10 68.37
C LYS A 689 -47.29 43.10 67.79
N GLN A 690 -46.54 43.78 68.65
CA GLN A 690 -45.49 44.73 68.29
C GLN A 690 -44.23 44.02 67.80
N LEU A 691 -43.82 42.93 68.47
CA LEU A 691 -42.70 42.08 68.06
C LEU A 691 -42.97 41.35 66.73
N LYS A 692 -44.20 40.83 66.53
CA LYS A 692 -44.60 40.25 65.22
C LYS A 692 -44.49 41.27 64.08
N LYS A 693 -44.80 42.54 64.33
CA LYS A 693 -44.70 43.62 63.32
C LYS A 693 -43.23 43.94 63.00
N GLN A 694 -42.36 43.99 64.00
CA GLN A 694 -40.92 44.21 63.83
C GLN A 694 -40.24 43.02 63.12
N CYS A 695 -40.55 41.79 63.52
CA CYS A 695 -40.07 40.55 62.86
C CYS A 695 -40.46 40.51 61.38
N LYS A 696 -41.75 40.76 61.06
CA LYS A 696 -42.21 40.82 59.66
C LYS A 696 -41.48 41.91 58.87
N GLY A 697 -41.11 43.02 59.51
CA GLY A 697 -40.29 44.09 58.91
C GLY A 697 -38.87 43.62 58.55
N ILE A 698 -38.21 42.88 59.45
CA ILE A 698 -36.86 42.30 59.26
C ILE A 698 -36.87 41.25 58.15
N VAL A 699 -37.82 40.30 58.21
CA VAL A 699 -37.95 39.24 57.19
C VAL A 699 -38.21 39.86 55.81
N LYS A 700 -39.13 40.82 55.72
CA LYS A 700 -39.46 41.49 54.44
C LYS A 700 -38.25 42.25 53.87
N ARG A 701 -37.41 42.86 54.72
CA ARG A 701 -36.19 43.54 54.30
C ARG A 701 -35.16 42.55 53.75
N ASN A 702 -34.94 41.44 54.46
CA ASN A 702 -33.99 40.40 54.05
C ASN A 702 -34.43 39.67 52.77
N ILE A 703 -35.73 39.35 52.60
CA ILE A 703 -36.28 38.81 51.34
C ILE A 703 -36.05 39.80 50.18
N LYS A 704 -36.22 41.11 50.41
CA LYS A 704 -35.97 42.13 49.38
C LYS A 704 -34.49 42.17 48.96
N SER A 705 -33.57 42.08 49.92
CA SER A 705 -32.12 42.03 49.65
C SER A 705 -31.71 40.75 48.94
N LEU A 706 -32.23 39.60 49.36
CA LEU A 706 -32.04 38.30 48.70
C LEU A 706 -32.50 38.33 47.23
N LEU A 707 -33.69 38.86 46.96
CA LEU A 707 -34.19 39.04 45.59
C LEU A 707 -33.35 40.02 44.77
N SER A 708 -32.75 41.03 45.40
CA SER A 708 -31.85 41.97 44.74
C SER A 708 -30.54 41.29 44.30
N GLU A 709 -29.97 40.42 45.13
CA GLU A 709 -28.78 39.63 44.78
C GLU A 709 -29.06 38.62 43.66
N ILE A 710 -30.23 37.96 43.68
CA ILE A 710 -30.66 37.07 42.59
C ILE A 710 -30.82 37.84 41.28
N LYS A 711 -31.47 39.02 41.29
CA LYS A 711 -31.58 39.90 40.11
C LYS A 711 -30.22 40.36 39.60
N ARG A 712 -29.27 40.65 40.50
CA ARG A 712 -27.89 41.01 40.11
C ARG A 712 -27.24 39.87 39.33
N LYS A 713 -27.39 38.63 39.80
CA LYS A 713 -26.84 37.46 39.11
C LYS A 713 -27.51 37.18 37.77
N GLN A 714 -28.85 37.32 37.69
CA GLN A 714 -29.57 37.25 36.42
C GLN A 714 -29.06 38.28 35.40
N ASN A 715 -28.82 39.51 35.83
CA ASN A 715 -28.32 40.58 34.96
C ASN A 715 -26.87 40.35 34.51
N GLU A 716 -26.03 39.79 35.38
CA GLU A 716 -24.65 39.41 35.05
C GLU A 716 -24.63 38.36 33.92
N ILE A 717 -25.44 37.29 34.05
CA ILE A 717 -25.51 36.24 33.02
C ILE A 717 -26.10 36.80 31.71
N LYS A 718 -27.15 37.64 31.77
CA LYS A 718 -27.69 38.33 30.57
C LYS A 718 -26.64 39.15 29.85
N LYS A 719 -25.85 39.94 30.60
CA LYS A 719 -24.79 40.79 30.05
C LYS A 719 -23.68 39.95 29.41
N ASN A 720 -23.30 38.82 30.02
CA ASN A 720 -22.34 37.90 29.44
C ASN A 720 -22.83 37.30 28.11
N ILE A 721 -24.09 36.87 28.05
CA ILE A 721 -24.70 36.35 26.82
C ILE A 721 -24.79 37.43 25.73
N GLU A 722 -25.11 38.67 26.10
CA GLU A 722 -25.16 39.81 25.18
C GLU A 722 -23.77 40.08 24.57
N ASN A 723 -22.72 40.15 25.41
CA ASN A 723 -21.34 40.29 24.95
C ASN A 723 -20.93 39.16 23.98
N LEU A 724 -21.33 37.90 24.26
CA LEU A 724 -21.04 36.77 23.38
C LEU A 724 -21.81 36.86 22.04
N LYS A 725 -23.05 37.36 22.04
CA LYS A 725 -23.82 37.60 20.82
C LYS A 725 -23.22 38.71 19.96
N ASP A 726 -22.69 39.76 20.58
CA ASP A 726 -21.99 40.82 19.87
C ASP A 726 -20.71 40.32 19.19
N LYS A 727 -19.96 39.43 19.86
CA LYS A 727 -18.81 38.74 19.23
C LYS A 727 -19.24 37.95 17.98
N ILE A 728 -20.35 37.22 18.02
CA ILE A 728 -20.89 36.51 16.83
C ILE A 728 -21.24 37.49 15.71
N LYS A 729 -21.86 38.63 16.04
CA LYS A 729 -22.21 39.66 15.05
C LYS A 729 -20.96 40.22 14.38
N PHE A 730 -19.94 40.54 15.18
CA PHE A 730 -18.64 41.00 14.70
C PHE A 730 -17.96 39.96 13.78
N SER A 731 -17.90 38.69 14.16
CA SER A 731 -17.34 37.62 13.31
C SER A 731 -18.09 37.45 11.98
N LYS A 732 -19.41 37.69 11.95
CA LYS A 732 -20.21 37.68 10.72
C LYS A 732 -19.94 38.89 9.82
N GLU A 733 -19.64 40.05 10.39
CA GLU A 733 -19.24 41.25 9.65
C GLU A 733 -17.82 41.08 9.07
N MET A 734 -16.86 40.64 9.87
CA MET A 734 -15.49 40.31 9.40
C MET A 734 -15.48 39.34 8.22
N LYS A 735 -16.39 38.36 8.20
CA LYS A 735 -16.54 37.43 7.06
C LYS A 735 -16.78 38.14 5.73
N LYS A 736 -17.59 39.20 5.73
CA LYS A 736 -17.87 39.97 4.51
C LYS A 736 -16.63 40.70 4.04
N ASP A 737 -15.90 41.32 4.98
CA ASP A 737 -14.68 42.08 4.69
C ASP A 737 -13.56 41.18 4.16
N ILE A 738 -13.33 40.03 4.80
CA ILE A 738 -12.35 39.02 4.34
C ILE A 738 -12.71 38.54 2.93
N PHE A 739 -13.98 38.28 2.64
CA PHE A 739 -14.39 37.82 1.31
C PHE A 739 -14.24 38.89 0.23
N LEU A 740 -14.43 40.16 0.60
CA LEU A 740 -14.19 41.30 -0.27
C LEU A 740 -12.68 41.45 -0.54
N GLN A 741 -11.85 41.41 0.51
CA GLN A 741 -10.39 41.42 0.39
C GLN A 741 -9.88 40.27 -0.48
N ILE A 742 -10.35 39.04 -0.29
CA ILE A 742 -9.96 37.92 -1.15
C ILE A 742 -10.36 38.19 -2.61
N LYS A 743 -11.55 38.80 -2.85
CA LYS A 743 -11.95 39.16 -4.22
C LYS A 743 -10.99 40.19 -4.83
N THR A 744 -10.59 41.19 -4.05
CA THR A 744 -9.59 42.19 -4.45
C THR A 744 -8.23 41.54 -4.73
N ASN A 745 -7.72 40.70 -3.83
CA ASN A 745 -6.43 40.00 -4.02
C ASN A 745 -6.41 39.14 -5.29
N LEU A 746 -7.55 38.52 -5.64
CA LEU A 746 -7.68 37.74 -6.88
C LEU A 746 -7.57 38.59 -8.16
N GLU A 747 -7.85 39.89 -8.07
CA GLU A 747 -7.83 40.84 -9.18
C GLU A 747 -6.48 41.58 -9.29
N PHE A 748 -5.84 41.90 -8.16
CA PHE A 748 -4.58 42.68 -8.12
C PHE A 748 -3.30 41.82 -8.05
N ASP A 749 -3.36 40.61 -7.47
CA ASP A 749 -2.19 39.72 -7.30
C ASP A 749 -2.27 38.47 -8.21
N GLU A 750 -2.51 38.68 -9.52
CA GLU A 750 -2.79 37.57 -10.45
C GLU A 750 -1.66 36.53 -10.50
N ASP A 751 -0.40 36.96 -10.52
CA ASP A 751 0.77 36.08 -10.57
C ASP A 751 0.92 35.23 -9.30
N GLU A 752 0.75 35.84 -8.12
CA GLU A 752 0.78 35.11 -6.85
C GLU A 752 -0.38 34.11 -6.75
N PHE A 753 -1.56 34.49 -7.25
CA PHE A 753 -2.71 33.61 -7.29
C PHE A 753 -2.50 32.43 -8.25
N ILE A 754 -1.82 32.65 -9.39
CA ILE A 754 -1.40 31.57 -10.30
C ILE A 754 -0.45 30.61 -9.57
N LEU A 755 0.55 31.13 -8.84
CA LEU A 755 1.46 30.31 -8.03
C LEU A 755 0.69 29.53 -6.95
N PHE A 756 -0.27 30.15 -6.27
CA PHE A 756 -1.13 29.49 -5.29
C PHE A 756 -1.98 28.36 -5.90
N LYS A 757 -2.59 28.57 -7.07
CA LYS A 757 -3.30 27.52 -7.83
C LYS A 757 -2.40 26.36 -8.23
N ASN A 758 -1.11 26.63 -8.39
CA ASN A 758 -0.08 25.64 -8.67
C ASN A 758 0.50 25.01 -7.39
N SER A 759 0.01 25.34 -6.19
CA SER A 759 0.44 24.62 -4.98
C SER A 759 -0.07 23.17 -4.96
N PRO A 760 0.68 22.23 -4.33
CA PRO A 760 0.20 20.87 -4.07
C PRO A 760 -1.12 20.87 -3.29
N TYR A 761 -1.25 21.75 -2.29
CA TYR A 761 -2.48 21.94 -1.52
C TYR A 761 -3.70 22.19 -2.44
N TYR A 762 -3.65 23.25 -3.25
CA TYR A 762 -4.77 23.61 -4.12
C TYR A 762 -5.03 22.52 -5.16
N SER A 763 -3.97 22.03 -5.80
CA SER A 763 -4.09 21.02 -6.86
C SER A 763 -4.64 19.69 -6.37
N ILE A 764 -4.22 19.19 -5.20
CA ILE A 764 -4.71 17.92 -4.66
C ILE A 764 -6.16 18.07 -4.20
N ARG A 765 -6.46 19.11 -3.41
CA ARG A 765 -7.83 19.36 -2.91
C ARG A 765 -8.84 19.53 -4.05
N GLN A 766 -8.52 20.35 -5.05
CA GLN A 766 -9.47 20.69 -6.11
C GLN A 766 -9.46 19.72 -7.30
N LYS A 767 -8.29 19.20 -7.71
CA LYS A 767 -8.17 18.36 -8.92
C LYS A 767 -8.19 16.86 -8.63
N CYS A 768 -7.76 16.45 -7.43
CA CYS A 768 -7.74 15.03 -7.06
C CYS A 768 -8.95 14.60 -6.22
N GLY A 769 -9.57 15.51 -5.47
CA GLY A 769 -10.83 15.29 -4.75
C GLY A 769 -12.07 15.38 -5.65
N LYS A 770 -13.01 14.45 -5.51
CA LYS A 770 -14.34 14.52 -6.12
C LYS A 770 -15.40 14.70 -5.03
N LYS A 771 -16.20 15.76 -5.13
CA LYS A 771 -17.36 15.97 -4.25
C LYS A 771 -18.44 14.92 -4.56
N GLY A 772 -18.78 14.09 -3.57
CA GLY A 772 -19.97 13.24 -3.60
C GLY A 772 -21.23 14.10 -3.75
N LYS A 773 -22.24 13.60 -4.47
CA LYS A 773 -23.59 14.22 -4.43
C LYS A 773 -24.25 13.70 -3.15
N ILE A 774 -24.94 14.54 -2.37
CA ILE A 774 -25.69 14.12 -1.16
C ILE A 774 -26.61 12.89 -1.40
N MET A 775 -27.13 12.75 -2.63
CA MET A 775 -27.94 11.61 -3.07
C MET A 775 -27.16 10.31 -3.35
N SER A 776 -25.85 10.37 -3.56
CA SER A 776 -24.94 9.22 -3.62
C SER A 776 -24.56 8.75 -2.22
N ASP A 777 -24.32 9.64 -1.26
CA ASP A 777 -23.92 9.26 0.11
C ASP A 777 -25.07 8.56 0.84
N LEU A 778 -26.30 9.05 0.69
CA LEU A 778 -27.49 8.32 1.15
C LEU A 778 -27.63 6.96 0.46
N LYS A 779 -27.22 6.85 -0.82
CA LYS A 779 -27.26 5.57 -1.57
C LYS A 779 -26.15 4.63 -1.10
N GLU A 780 -25.00 5.15 -0.68
CA GLU A 780 -23.82 4.44 -0.16
C GLU A 780 -24.09 3.92 1.26
N GLN A 781 -24.61 4.76 2.14
CA GLN A 781 -25.01 4.39 3.50
C GLN A 781 -26.26 3.51 3.54
N LEU A 782 -27.17 3.62 2.56
CA LEU A 782 -28.23 2.63 2.42
C LEU A 782 -27.66 1.24 2.08
N LYS A 783 -26.49 1.13 1.41
CA LYS A 783 -25.84 -0.18 1.20
C LYS A 783 -25.41 -0.84 2.52
N SER A 784 -25.03 -0.05 3.53
CA SER A 784 -24.65 -0.57 4.86
C SER A 784 -25.85 -0.88 5.77
N HIS A 785 -27.08 -0.61 5.32
CA HIS A 785 -28.28 -0.97 6.08
C HIS A 785 -28.41 -2.51 6.20
N PRO A 786 -28.65 -3.08 7.39
CA PRO A 786 -28.65 -4.54 7.62
C PRO A 786 -29.51 -5.35 6.64
N LYS A 787 -30.72 -4.86 6.30
CA LYS A 787 -31.58 -5.47 5.27
C LYS A 787 -31.00 -5.41 3.85
N ILE A 788 -30.29 -4.35 3.47
CA ILE A 788 -29.64 -4.26 2.14
C ILE A 788 -28.42 -5.17 2.12
N ILE A 789 -27.60 -5.19 3.18
CA ILE A 789 -26.49 -6.15 3.35
C ILE A 789 -27.01 -7.58 3.24
N GLU A 790 -28.14 -7.92 3.85
CA GLU A 790 -28.74 -9.26 3.74
C GLU A 790 -29.13 -9.59 2.29
N TYR A 791 -29.75 -8.64 1.57
CA TYR A 791 -30.10 -8.82 0.17
C TYR A 791 -28.87 -8.90 -0.75
N GLU A 792 -27.83 -8.13 -0.50
CA GLU A 792 -26.56 -8.17 -1.22
C GLU A 792 -25.79 -9.47 -0.96
N ARG A 793 -25.76 -9.96 0.29
CA ARG A 793 -25.25 -11.30 0.63
C ARG A 793 -26.00 -12.39 -0.13
N ARG A 794 -27.33 -12.31 -0.23
CA ARG A 794 -28.14 -13.25 -1.03
C ARG A 794 -27.81 -13.15 -2.53
N ILE A 795 -27.65 -11.94 -3.08
CA ILE A 795 -27.26 -11.74 -4.49
C ILE A 795 -25.87 -12.30 -4.77
N ASN A 796 -24.92 -12.06 -3.87
CA ASN A 796 -23.56 -12.60 -3.97
C ASN A 796 -23.58 -14.13 -3.90
N LYS A 797 -24.36 -14.73 -2.99
CA LYS A 797 -24.58 -16.18 -2.94
C LYS A 797 -25.13 -16.73 -4.26
N TYR A 798 -26.10 -16.04 -4.88
CA TYR A 798 -26.62 -16.46 -6.19
C TYR A 798 -25.57 -16.35 -7.30
N ASN A 799 -24.79 -15.27 -7.34
CA ASN A 799 -23.71 -15.10 -8.34
C ASN A 799 -22.61 -16.17 -8.15
N MET A 800 -22.25 -16.48 -6.89
CA MET A 800 -21.28 -17.52 -6.57
C MET A 800 -21.77 -18.91 -6.99
N ASN A 801 -23.04 -19.24 -6.73
CA ASN A 801 -23.62 -20.51 -7.16
C ASN A 801 -23.69 -20.63 -8.69
N ILE A 802 -23.96 -19.53 -9.40
CA ILE A 802 -23.94 -19.51 -10.86
C ILE A 802 -22.53 -19.80 -11.40
N GLU A 803 -21.51 -19.22 -10.78
CA GLU A 803 -20.13 -19.42 -11.22
C GLU A 803 -19.59 -20.81 -10.86
N ASP A 804 -19.94 -21.35 -9.69
CA ASP A 804 -19.64 -22.73 -9.31
C ASP A 804 -20.30 -23.74 -10.27
N LEU A 805 -21.56 -23.53 -10.65
CA LEU A 805 -22.24 -24.35 -11.66
C LEU A 805 -21.54 -24.30 -13.03
N ARG A 806 -21.01 -23.13 -13.42
CA ARG A 806 -20.24 -22.97 -14.67
C ARG A 806 -18.91 -23.71 -14.61
N VAL A 807 -18.15 -23.53 -13.52
CA VAL A 807 -16.85 -24.17 -13.30
C VAL A 807 -17.02 -25.70 -13.21
N ARG A 808 -18.02 -26.21 -12.50
CA ARG A 808 -18.33 -27.65 -12.45
C ARG A 808 -18.74 -28.22 -13.80
N LEU A 809 -19.54 -27.49 -14.58
CA LEU A 809 -19.89 -27.89 -15.94
C LEU A 809 -18.65 -27.96 -16.83
N GLU A 810 -17.74 -27.00 -16.69
CA GLU A 810 -16.47 -26.98 -17.42
C GLU A 810 -15.59 -28.18 -17.04
N TYR A 811 -15.43 -28.47 -15.75
CA TYR A 811 -14.74 -29.67 -15.28
C TYR A 811 -15.36 -30.97 -15.80
N LYS A 812 -16.70 -31.11 -15.77
CA LYS A 812 -17.41 -32.29 -16.30
C LYS A 812 -17.20 -32.45 -17.82
N ILE A 813 -17.23 -31.35 -18.58
CA ILE A 813 -16.98 -31.36 -20.03
C ILE A 813 -15.52 -31.75 -20.33
N ILE A 814 -14.56 -31.24 -19.55
CA ILE A 814 -13.14 -31.55 -19.71
C ILE A 814 -12.88 -33.03 -19.35
N ALA A 815 -13.39 -33.52 -18.22
CA ALA A 815 -13.24 -34.91 -17.81
C ALA A 815 -13.80 -35.90 -18.86
N HIS A 816 -14.96 -35.60 -19.46
CA HIS A 816 -15.52 -36.43 -20.53
C HIS A 816 -14.69 -36.37 -21.83
N LYS A 817 -14.11 -35.21 -22.17
CA LYS A 817 -13.21 -35.10 -23.34
C LYS A 817 -11.91 -35.88 -23.13
N GLU A 818 -11.34 -35.84 -21.93
CA GLU A 818 -10.12 -36.57 -21.59
C GLU A 818 -10.36 -38.09 -21.50
N ASN A 819 -11.51 -38.57 -20.99
CA ASN A 819 -11.86 -40.00 -21.03
C ASN A 819 -11.95 -40.54 -22.46
N VAL A 820 -12.56 -39.78 -23.39
CA VAL A 820 -12.59 -40.17 -24.82
C VAL A 820 -11.19 -40.18 -25.43
N LYS A 821 -10.32 -39.26 -25.01
CA LYS A 821 -8.92 -39.19 -25.46
C LYS A 821 -8.08 -40.36 -24.90
N LYS A 822 -8.31 -40.78 -23.66
CA LYS A 822 -7.70 -41.96 -23.03
C LYS A 822 -8.06 -43.24 -23.78
N ILE A 823 -9.35 -43.47 -24.07
CA ILE A 823 -9.80 -44.66 -24.81
C ILE A 823 -9.27 -44.64 -26.27
N LYS A 824 -9.17 -43.46 -26.90
CA LYS A 824 -8.54 -43.30 -28.23
C LYS A 824 -7.03 -43.56 -28.23
N ASN A 825 -6.36 -43.35 -27.12
CA ASN A 825 -4.93 -43.64 -26.99
C ASN A 825 -4.70 -45.12 -26.70
N MET A 826 -5.61 -45.82 -26.02
CA MET A 826 -5.58 -47.29 -25.89
C MET A 826 -5.64 -47.98 -27.25
N LEU A 827 -6.38 -47.45 -28.24
CA LEU A 827 -6.37 -47.97 -29.63
C LEU A 827 -5.00 -48.00 -30.34
N LYS A 828 -3.94 -47.42 -29.74
CA LYS A 828 -2.59 -47.36 -30.31
C LYS A 828 -1.63 -48.42 -29.78
N GLU A 829 -2.09 -49.28 -28.88
CA GLU A 829 -1.35 -50.48 -28.46
C GLU A 829 -1.70 -51.66 -29.38
N ASP A 830 -0.81 -52.67 -29.46
CA ASP A 830 -0.89 -53.78 -30.41
C ASP A 830 -2.03 -54.74 -30.06
N PHE A 831 -3.24 -54.42 -30.53
CA PHE A 831 -4.44 -55.26 -30.43
C PHE A 831 -4.72 -56.01 -31.75
N ASN A 832 -5.33 -57.21 -31.65
CA ASN A 832 -5.76 -58.00 -32.80
C ASN A 832 -6.97 -57.34 -33.52
N ASP A 833 -7.21 -57.67 -34.80
CA ASP A 833 -8.22 -56.98 -35.62
C ASP A 833 -9.65 -57.10 -35.10
N LEU A 834 -9.98 -58.21 -34.43
CA LEU A 834 -11.27 -58.40 -33.74
C LEU A 834 -11.42 -57.41 -32.56
N GLU A 835 -10.38 -57.24 -31.75
CA GLU A 835 -10.35 -56.35 -30.59
C GLU A 835 -10.39 -54.87 -31.02
N LYS A 836 -9.67 -54.52 -32.10
CA LYS A 836 -9.73 -53.18 -32.71
C LYS A 836 -11.14 -52.84 -33.21
N ASN A 837 -11.88 -53.80 -33.76
CA ASN A 837 -13.25 -53.58 -34.22
C ASN A 837 -14.26 -53.47 -33.07
N VAL A 838 -14.11 -54.28 -32.01
CA VAL A 838 -14.90 -54.16 -30.78
C VAL A 838 -14.62 -52.81 -30.08
N LEU A 839 -13.36 -52.40 -29.97
CA LEU A 839 -12.96 -51.10 -29.41
C LEU A 839 -13.48 -49.92 -30.24
N LYS A 840 -13.40 -49.96 -31.58
CA LYS A 840 -13.96 -48.91 -32.46
C LYS A 840 -15.47 -48.77 -32.28
N THR A 841 -16.18 -49.88 -32.13
CA THR A 841 -17.63 -49.90 -31.92
C THR A 841 -18.01 -49.35 -30.55
N ASN A 842 -17.32 -49.80 -29.50
CA ASN A 842 -17.44 -49.25 -28.14
C ASN A 842 -17.11 -47.75 -28.09
N ILE A 843 -16.09 -47.29 -28.82
CA ILE A 843 -15.73 -45.87 -28.90
C ILE A 843 -16.80 -45.05 -29.59
N LYS A 844 -17.41 -45.55 -30.68
CA LYS A 844 -18.53 -44.86 -31.34
C LYS A 844 -19.74 -44.78 -30.40
N GLN A 845 -20.09 -45.88 -29.73
CA GLN A 845 -21.18 -45.91 -28.74
C GLN A 845 -20.91 -44.95 -27.56
N GLN A 846 -19.69 -44.97 -27.01
CA GLN A 846 -19.30 -44.11 -25.89
C GLN A 846 -19.18 -42.64 -26.27
N GLN A 847 -18.80 -42.33 -27.52
CA GLN A 847 -18.85 -40.96 -28.06
C GLN A 847 -20.29 -40.46 -28.20
N GLN A 848 -21.21 -41.31 -28.66
CA GLN A 848 -22.63 -40.99 -28.76
C GLN A 848 -23.23 -40.72 -27.36
N LEU A 849 -22.92 -41.61 -26.40
CA LEU A 849 -23.34 -41.50 -25.01
C LEU A 849 -22.80 -40.21 -24.35
N ASN A 850 -21.50 -39.92 -24.53
CA ASN A 850 -20.86 -38.71 -24.01
C ASN A 850 -21.42 -37.42 -24.64
N LYS A 851 -21.71 -37.42 -25.95
CA LYS A 851 -22.36 -36.27 -26.60
C LYS A 851 -23.75 -36.01 -26.00
N ASN A 852 -24.52 -37.07 -25.75
CA ASN A 852 -25.84 -36.98 -25.13
C ASN A 852 -25.74 -36.50 -23.67
N LEU A 853 -24.83 -37.05 -22.87
CA LEU A 853 -24.59 -36.63 -21.48
C LEU A 853 -24.11 -35.17 -21.38
N ILE A 854 -23.22 -34.72 -22.27
CA ILE A 854 -22.81 -33.30 -22.33
C ILE A 854 -24.00 -32.40 -22.67
N LYS A 855 -24.88 -32.83 -23.58
CA LYS A 855 -26.09 -32.09 -23.96
C LYS A 855 -27.07 -31.99 -22.79
N ILE A 856 -27.27 -33.07 -22.04
CA ILE A 856 -28.10 -33.12 -20.83
C ILE A 856 -27.53 -32.22 -19.74
N ASN A 857 -26.25 -32.41 -19.36
CA ASN A 857 -25.58 -31.59 -18.35
C ASN A 857 -25.61 -30.08 -18.68
N LYS A 858 -25.42 -29.71 -19.96
CA LYS A 858 -25.57 -28.32 -20.42
C LYS A 858 -27.00 -27.82 -20.29
N LYS A 859 -28.01 -28.65 -20.58
CA LYS A 859 -29.44 -28.30 -20.48
C LYS A 859 -29.85 -28.10 -19.03
N ASP A 860 -29.44 -28.98 -18.13
CA ASP A 860 -29.79 -28.92 -16.70
C ASP A 860 -29.09 -27.75 -16.01
N THR A 861 -27.79 -27.56 -16.27
CA THR A 861 -27.05 -26.38 -15.78
C THR A 861 -27.68 -25.08 -16.27
N ARG A 862 -28.13 -25.02 -17.53
CA ARG A 862 -28.84 -23.84 -18.07
C ARG A 862 -30.17 -23.56 -17.37
N LYS A 863 -30.96 -24.60 -17.06
CA LYS A 863 -32.22 -24.45 -16.32
C LYS A 863 -31.96 -23.91 -14.91
N GLU A 864 -30.97 -24.45 -14.22
CA GLU A 864 -30.62 -24.05 -12.86
C GLU A 864 -30.05 -22.62 -12.78
N VAL A 865 -29.15 -22.26 -13.71
CA VAL A 865 -28.65 -20.88 -13.85
C VAL A 865 -29.80 -19.91 -14.16
N LYS A 866 -30.75 -20.28 -15.03
CA LYS A 866 -31.93 -19.45 -15.34
C LYS A 866 -32.78 -19.21 -14.09
N HIS A 867 -33.01 -20.24 -13.28
CA HIS A 867 -33.74 -20.15 -12.02
C HIS A 867 -33.04 -19.24 -10.99
N LEU A 868 -31.72 -19.35 -10.84
CA LEU A 868 -30.91 -18.49 -9.96
C LEU A 868 -30.89 -17.02 -10.43
N LEU A 869 -30.82 -16.78 -11.74
CA LEU A 869 -30.92 -15.44 -12.32
C LEU A 869 -32.29 -14.78 -12.06
N GLU A 870 -33.36 -15.57 -12.03
CA GLU A 870 -34.70 -15.07 -11.70
C GLU A 870 -34.81 -14.69 -10.22
N LYS A 871 -34.30 -15.53 -9.31
CA LYS A 871 -34.20 -15.22 -7.87
C LYS A 871 -33.37 -13.95 -7.62
N ARG A 872 -32.25 -13.79 -8.35
CA ARG A 872 -31.42 -12.58 -8.33
C ARG A 872 -32.20 -11.34 -8.75
N ARG A 873 -32.96 -11.42 -9.86
CA ARG A 873 -33.80 -10.31 -10.34
C ARG A 873 -34.88 -9.91 -9.34
N LYS A 874 -35.57 -10.88 -8.72
CA LYS A 874 -36.57 -10.62 -7.66
C LYS A 874 -35.95 -9.92 -6.44
N THR A 875 -34.76 -10.35 -6.02
CA THR A 875 -34.04 -9.75 -4.90
C THR A 875 -33.56 -8.32 -5.21
N LEU A 876 -33.08 -8.06 -6.44
CA LEU A 876 -32.74 -6.72 -6.91
C LEU A 876 -33.95 -5.77 -6.93
N LYS A 877 -35.14 -6.26 -7.31
CA LYS A 877 -36.39 -5.47 -7.22
C LYS A 877 -36.70 -5.08 -5.77
N LYS A 878 -36.53 -5.99 -4.81
CA LYS A 878 -36.72 -5.72 -3.37
C LYS A 878 -35.76 -4.62 -2.86
N ILE A 879 -34.49 -4.64 -3.26
CA ILE A 879 -33.53 -3.57 -2.93
C ILE A 879 -34.01 -2.23 -3.50
N LYS A 880 -34.42 -2.18 -4.77
CA LYS A 880 -34.90 -0.95 -5.41
C LYS A 880 -36.13 -0.36 -4.71
N MET A 881 -37.12 -1.20 -4.38
CA MET A 881 -38.32 -0.77 -3.66
C MET A 881 -38.00 -0.26 -2.26
N PHE A 882 -37.18 -0.98 -1.49
CA PHE A 882 -36.77 -0.58 -0.15
C PHE A 882 -35.98 0.74 -0.14
N THR A 883 -35.09 0.92 -1.11
CA THR A 883 -34.30 2.16 -1.28
C THR A 883 -35.20 3.34 -1.64
N ALA A 884 -36.19 3.14 -2.51
CA ALA A 884 -37.13 4.18 -2.91
C ALA A 884 -38.06 4.61 -1.76
N ASP A 885 -38.57 3.64 -1.00
CA ASP A 885 -39.43 3.86 0.16
C ASP A 885 -38.71 4.63 1.27
N LYS A 886 -37.47 4.23 1.59
CA LYS A 886 -36.64 4.94 2.58
C LYS A 886 -36.26 6.34 2.12
N LYS A 887 -35.92 6.54 0.84
CA LYS A 887 -35.69 7.88 0.29
C LYS A 887 -36.90 8.79 0.43
N ARG A 888 -38.11 8.27 0.19
CA ARG A 888 -39.36 9.03 0.33
C ARG A 888 -39.64 9.36 1.81
N TYR A 889 -39.42 8.40 2.72
CA TYR A 889 -39.53 8.59 4.17
C TYR A 889 -38.58 9.68 4.69
N PHE A 890 -37.29 9.63 4.32
CA PHE A 890 -36.31 10.66 4.74
C PHE A 890 -36.64 12.05 4.18
N LYS A 891 -37.09 12.14 2.93
CA LYS A 891 -37.52 13.41 2.33
C LYS A 891 -38.73 14.02 3.07
N HIS A 892 -39.63 13.18 3.58
CA HIS A 892 -40.79 13.61 4.37
C HIS A 892 -40.40 13.99 5.81
N LYS A 893 -39.51 13.23 6.46
CA LYS A 893 -39.05 13.47 7.83
C LYS A 893 -38.20 14.76 7.94
N LEU A 894 -37.34 15.03 6.94
CA LEU A 894 -36.57 16.28 6.83
C LEU A 894 -37.49 17.52 6.70
N LYS A 895 -38.61 17.37 5.98
CA LYS A 895 -39.62 18.42 5.85
C LYS A 895 -40.41 18.63 7.15
N GLN A 896 -40.72 17.56 7.90
CA GLN A 896 -41.43 17.62 9.18
C GLN A 896 -40.59 18.11 10.36
N GLN A 897 -39.28 17.80 10.42
CA GLN A 897 -38.38 18.27 11.49
C GLN A 897 -38.20 19.79 11.46
N ASN A 898 -38.15 20.40 10.26
CA ASN A 898 -38.06 21.86 10.11
C ASN A 898 -39.34 22.58 10.58
N THR A 899 -40.52 21.95 10.47
CA THR A 899 -41.79 22.53 10.93
C THR A 899 -42.05 22.25 12.43
N LYS A 900 -41.72 21.03 12.91
CA LYS A 900 -41.94 20.63 14.32
C LYS A 900 -41.03 21.36 15.31
N LYS A 901 -39.78 21.69 14.94
CA LYS A 901 -38.84 22.36 15.86
C LYS A 901 -39.29 23.79 16.24
N ALA A 902 -40.05 24.45 15.36
CA ALA A 902 -40.66 25.75 15.63
C ALA A 902 -41.98 25.66 16.43
N GLU A 903 -42.79 24.62 16.18
CA GLU A 903 -44.07 24.42 16.88
C GLU A 903 -43.93 23.86 18.30
N LEU A 904 -42.94 22.99 18.54
CA LEU A 904 -42.74 22.32 19.83
C LEU A 904 -42.27 23.32 20.90
N LEU A 905 -41.38 24.25 20.54
CA LEU A 905 -40.90 25.33 21.41
C LEU A 905 -42.05 26.29 21.82
N ASN A 906 -43.04 26.46 20.95
CA ASN A 906 -44.19 27.36 21.19
C ASN A 906 -45.29 26.67 22.00
N LYS A 907 -45.54 25.38 21.75
CA LYS A 907 -46.49 24.56 22.53
C LYS A 907 -45.98 24.24 23.93
N GLU A 908 -44.68 24.01 24.11
CA GLU A 908 -44.09 23.78 25.43
C GLU A 908 -44.17 25.03 26.31
N ARG A 909 -43.96 26.23 25.73
CA ARG A 909 -44.16 27.52 26.41
C ARG A 909 -45.62 27.79 26.79
N GLN A 910 -46.58 27.33 25.98
CA GLN A 910 -48.00 27.47 26.30
C GLN A 910 -48.46 26.44 27.34
N LEU A 911 -48.04 25.18 27.23
CA LEU A 911 -48.40 24.09 28.16
C LEU A 911 -47.89 24.35 29.58
N ARG A 912 -46.65 24.84 29.74
CA ARG A 912 -46.08 25.25 31.04
C ARG A 912 -46.84 26.43 31.67
N LYS A 913 -47.37 27.37 30.86
CA LYS A 913 -48.23 28.47 31.35
C LYS A 913 -49.61 27.98 31.82
N THR A 914 -50.15 26.93 31.22
CA THR A 914 -51.46 26.37 31.60
C THR A 914 -51.37 25.51 32.86
N LEU A 915 -50.33 24.68 33.00
CA LEU A 915 -50.12 23.81 34.17
C LEU A 915 -49.81 24.60 35.46
N ARG A 916 -49.18 25.79 35.34
CA ARG A 916 -48.92 26.68 36.48
C ARG A 916 -50.14 27.47 36.97
N LYS A 917 -51.14 27.69 36.10
CA LYS A 917 -52.43 28.28 36.53
C LYS A 917 -53.29 27.31 37.35
N GLN A 918 -52.94 26.02 37.38
CA GLN A 918 -53.71 24.94 38.03
C GLN A 918 -53.14 24.50 39.39
N GLY A 919 -52.02 25.07 39.85
CA GLY A 919 -51.59 25.01 41.27
C GLY A 919 -51.04 23.67 41.79
N ALA A 920 -50.53 22.77 40.94
CA ALA A 920 -50.15 21.41 41.34
C ALA A 920 -48.63 21.11 41.38
N TYR A 921 -47.78 22.03 41.88
CA TYR A 921 -46.34 21.75 42.03
C TYR A 921 -45.74 22.50 43.24
N GLN A 922 -45.02 21.77 44.10
CA GLN A 922 -44.25 22.28 45.25
C GLN A 922 -42.76 22.00 44.97
N ASP A 923 -41.92 23.04 44.97
CA ASP A 923 -40.49 22.91 44.66
C ASP A 923 -39.65 22.69 45.93
N GLU A 924 -38.88 21.60 45.96
CA GLU A 924 -37.57 21.58 46.62
C GLU A 924 -36.57 22.32 45.72
N PHE A 925 -35.82 23.27 46.26
CA PHE A 925 -34.87 24.08 45.49
C PHE A 925 -33.63 23.26 45.10
N SER A 926 -33.45 23.01 43.80
CA SER A 926 -32.32 22.29 43.20
C SER A 926 -31.13 23.20 42.83
N ASN A 927 -31.31 24.52 42.74
CA ASN A 927 -30.24 25.46 42.39
C ASN A 927 -29.33 25.79 43.60
N GLU A 928 -28.06 25.39 43.51
CA GLU A 928 -27.05 25.56 44.57
C GLU A 928 -26.80 27.03 44.96
N PHE A 929 -26.82 27.95 44.01
CA PHE A 929 -26.66 29.39 44.28
C PHE A 929 -27.83 29.92 45.12
N ILE A 930 -29.08 29.57 44.77
CA ILE A 930 -30.27 29.96 45.52
C ILE A 930 -30.25 29.34 46.92
N ARG A 931 -29.86 28.07 47.06
CA ARG A 931 -29.74 27.39 48.36
C ARG A 931 -28.72 28.08 49.27
N THR A 932 -27.54 28.37 48.75
CA THR A 932 -26.46 29.03 49.52
C THR A 932 -26.86 30.46 49.93
N LEU A 933 -27.57 31.17 49.05
CA LEU A 933 -28.12 32.50 49.35
C LEU A 933 -29.21 32.44 50.44
N LEU A 934 -30.12 31.47 50.33
CA LEU A 934 -31.18 31.22 51.31
C LEU A 934 -30.58 30.97 52.70
N GLU A 935 -29.63 30.05 52.82
CA GLU A 935 -28.96 29.77 54.10
C GLU A 935 -28.29 31.02 54.70
N LYS A 936 -27.63 31.84 53.88
CA LYS A 936 -26.99 33.09 54.32
C LYS A 936 -28.01 34.05 54.92
N TYR A 937 -29.12 34.26 54.23
CA TYR A 937 -30.17 35.20 54.65
C TYR A 937 -31.02 34.64 55.80
N GLU A 938 -31.24 33.34 55.88
CA GLU A 938 -31.85 32.69 57.05
C GLU A 938 -31.04 32.88 58.32
N ARG A 939 -29.72 32.62 58.27
CA ARG A 939 -28.83 32.85 59.42
C ARG A 939 -28.77 34.33 59.81
N GLY A 940 -28.84 35.24 58.83
CA GLY A 940 -28.91 36.68 59.06
C GLY A 940 -30.20 37.09 59.76
N ILE A 941 -31.35 36.58 59.29
CA ILE A 941 -32.65 36.77 59.93
C ILE A 941 -32.61 36.23 61.36
N ASP A 942 -32.12 35.02 61.60
CA ASP A 942 -32.06 34.43 62.95
C ASP A 942 -31.19 35.25 63.90
N ARG A 943 -30.07 35.82 63.42
CA ARG A 943 -29.24 36.74 64.21
C ARG A 943 -29.96 38.05 64.54
N GLU A 944 -30.61 38.67 63.56
CA GLU A 944 -31.38 39.91 63.77
C GLU A 944 -32.59 39.67 64.71
N LEU A 945 -33.24 38.51 64.63
CA LEU A 945 -34.35 38.15 65.51
C LEU A 945 -33.91 37.89 66.96
N ARG A 946 -32.71 37.34 67.18
CA ARG A 946 -32.11 37.20 68.52
C ARG A 946 -31.79 38.52 69.21
N THR A 947 -31.77 39.63 68.48
CA THR A 947 -31.60 40.98 69.05
C THR A 947 -32.92 41.69 69.35
N LEU A 948 -34.05 41.08 68.99
CA LEU A 948 -35.41 41.59 69.23
C LEU A 948 -36.08 40.96 70.48
N GLY A 949 -35.58 39.83 70.94
CA GLY A 949 -35.91 39.23 72.25
C GLY A 949 -34.72 39.37 73.18
#